data_AF-A0A9E2RBD5-F1
#
_entry.id   AF-A0A9E2RBD5-F1
#
_cell.length_a   1.000
_cell.length_b   1.000
_cell.length_c   1.000
_cell.angle_alpha   90.00
_cell.angle_beta   90.00
_cell.angle_gamma   90.00
#
_symmetry.space_group_name_H-M   'P 1'
#
loop_
_entity.id
_entity.type
_entity.pdbx_description
1 polymer ?
#
loop_
_entity_poly.entity_id
_entity_poly.type
_entity_poly.pdbx_seq_one_letter_code
_entity_poly.pdbx_strand_id
1 'polypeptide(L)'
;MNSKTRLIALLACAGASTAAFAQDSVSANLDGGNGMPGDALKHWQSGVSQRSSYVVDLTQITTSWGTKFRVGPIMKGIKLDSATDSFFDSFWNASVISQTKLLDRPSFSSTYSLWTTPGAGISDRNAGSVSLVAGPAATTQFAISAVANGAERPNPANSTYARFYKGVVASVINFEETNPNRLYVTRVQAADTNLNGYNTSISADLNRETAQFGNGSVDASGFAYFRADNNQVPAAQTDRLLGNNVFRVNLATRNTNPNIVSEEPGVDATDTVATAQPEDNYNATITGVMNIPAAVNSGTPKYIAADFNTQFKAEGLANTAAHAAGKIGRGSVSYLADSIFAGTSGTGAQLMRDTSTGGGVEDAFSISVWGVSNTGAVSNTRLLRRPAGNFTDNIDGYVWGETTPGASVFRHYQGLAAFNAGGQVALCKLSDTNVLAAAVVYEDTYNTLLAGNPSNALVAAKFDPSQPSGTPQWGIVAWTDFDNIGTPAGGKAIYSYDGTTYTQIGRLANLIEVTGSSILGPSISNPVFDSKGNCWFLAAAELFNRLPGGGSDFDTVLIRGVYNPADHSWRLELVLEPGTTIHGQNSDRDYRITFLELAYQGSGTAANGAISPGSIWAGSGMQKAWNNTDPSTLSQSESKTLGGLVVNATVIYDIGDENGVDGPDGFFDNPTGTSPQYPNSRDEAYHVVLYIGADVEAAPGCPADFNADTVVDFFDYLDFVAAFSSNDPTADFNADTVIDFFDYLDFVAAFSTGC
;
A
#
# COMPACT_ATOMS: atom_id res chain seq x y z
N MET A 1 -11.01 -9.42 -73.32
CA MET A 1 -10.16 -10.47 -72.70
C MET A 1 -9.64 -9.87 -71.40
N ASN A 2 -10.28 -10.15 -70.24
CA ASN A 2 -9.79 -11.05 -69.18
C ASN A 2 -8.28 -10.87 -68.88
N SER A 3 -7.76 -10.68 -67.67
CA SER A 3 -8.26 -10.72 -66.29
C SER A 3 -7.14 -10.23 -65.35
N LYS A 4 -7.48 -9.62 -64.19
CA LYS A 4 -6.65 -9.51 -62.95
C LYS A 4 -5.31 -8.75 -63.10
N THR A 5 -5.05 -7.65 -62.38
CA THR A 5 -4.63 -7.66 -60.96
C THR A 5 -4.54 -6.20 -60.48
N ARG A 6 -5.19 -5.87 -59.34
CA ARG A 6 -5.04 -4.59 -58.60
C ARG A 6 -4.53 -4.91 -57.19
N LEU A 7 -3.64 -4.05 -56.72
CA LEU A 7 -3.32 -3.72 -55.31
C LEU A 7 -2.82 -4.84 -54.39
N ILE A 8 -1.54 -4.78 -54.01
CA ILE A 8 -1.08 -5.11 -52.66
C ILE A 8 -0.15 -3.98 -52.21
N ALA A 9 -0.61 -3.22 -51.23
CA ALA A 9 0.18 -2.36 -50.36
C ALA A 9 -0.03 -2.88 -48.93
N LEU A 10 0.98 -2.64 -48.07
CA LEU A 10 1.13 -3.09 -46.68
C LEU A 10 1.56 -4.56 -46.47
N LEU A 11 2.87 -4.76 -46.43
CA LEU A 11 3.49 -5.63 -45.43
C LEU A 11 4.59 -4.82 -44.74
N ALA A 12 4.28 -4.31 -43.55
CA ALA A 12 5.26 -3.80 -42.60
C ALA A 12 4.77 -4.10 -41.18
N CYS A 13 5.64 -4.75 -40.41
CA CYS A 13 5.58 -4.97 -38.96
C CYS A 13 4.59 -6.04 -38.45
N ALA A 14 4.95 -7.31 -38.60
CA ALA A 14 4.66 -8.36 -37.61
C ALA A 14 6.02 -8.95 -37.18
N GLY A 15 6.59 -8.39 -36.12
CA GLY A 15 7.93 -8.76 -35.64
C GLY A 15 8.14 -8.25 -34.22
N ALA A 16 8.08 -9.20 -33.27
CA ALA A 16 8.48 -9.10 -31.87
C ALA A 16 7.79 -8.02 -31.01
N SER A 17 6.57 -8.30 -30.56
CA SER A 17 6.04 -7.78 -29.30
C SER A 17 6.20 -8.86 -28.24
N THR A 18 7.15 -8.68 -27.33
CA THR A 18 7.30 -9.50 -26.12
C THR A 18 6.04 -9.37 -25.26
N ALA A 19 5.46 -10.50 -24.86
CA ALA A 19 4.31 -10.56 -23.97
C ALA A 19 4.71 -10.09 -22.57
N ALA A 20 3.83 -9.33 -21.91
CA ALA A 20 3.99 -8.94 -20.50
C ALA A 20 3.46 -10.06 -19.60
N PHE A 21 3.38 -9.89 -18.28
CA PHE A 21 2.92 -10.91 -17.33
C PHE A 21 2.72 -10.27 -15.90
N ALA A 22 1.87 -10.78 -14.99
CA ALA A 22 1.49 -10.54 -13.56
C ALA A 22 2.33 -11.02 -12.35
N GLN A 23 1.87 -10.76 -11.12
CA GLN A 23 2.63 -11.02 -9.87
C GLN A 23 1.95 -11.98 -8.88
N ASP A 24 0.68 -12.33 -9.06
CA ASP A 24 0.13 -13.57 -8.50
C ASP A 24 0.60 -14.75 -9.37
N SER A 25 1.87 -15.10 -9.23
CA SER A 25 2.55 -16.18 -9.94
C SER A 25 3.44 -16.95 -9.00
N VAL A 26 3.93 -18.08 -9.47
CA VAL A 26 5.03 -18.82 -8.85
C VAL A 26 6.03 -19.18 -9.94
N SER A 27 7.30 -19.36 -9.59
CA SER A 27 8.29 -19.76 -10.59
C SER A 27 7.98 -21.15 -11.15
N ALA A 28 8.50 -21.45 -12.35
CA ALA A 28 8.46 -22.80 -12.87
C ALA A 28 9.53 -23.71 -12.23
N ASN A 29 10.26 -23.20 -11.23
CA ASN A 29 11.40 -23.85 -10.56
C ASN A 29 12.36 -24.55 -11.55
N LEU A 30 12.73 -23.82 -12.63
CA LEU A 30 13.51 -24.35 -13.76
C LEU A 30 14.88 -24.91 -13.36
N ASP A 31 15.42 -24.47 -12.22
CA ASP A 31 16.73 -24.88 -11.72
C ASP A 31 16.66 -26.20 -10.91
N GLY A 32 15.46 -26.75 -10.70
CA GLY A 32 15.23 -28.00 -9.96
C GLY A 32 15.59 -27.93 -8.47
N GLY A 33 15.72 -26.71 -7.93
CA GLY A 33 16.11 -26.42 -6.55
C GLY A 33 14.93 -26.35 -5.59
N ASN A 34 15.18 -25.71 -4.44
CA ASN A 34 14.22 -25.47 -3.35
C ASN A 34 13.33 -24.23 -3.62
N GLY A 35 12.86 -24.07 -4.86
CA GLY A 35 12.08 -22.90 -5.29
C GLY A 35 12.90 -21.62 -5.48
N MET A 36 14.03 -21.45 -4.79
CA MET A 36 14.90 -20.28 -4.97
C MET A 36 15.57 -20.28 -6.35
N PRO A 37 15.69 -19.12 -7.03
CA PRO A 37 15.46 -17.77 -6.50
C PRO A 37 14.06 -17.18 -6.81
N GLY A 38 13.04 -18.03 -7.03
CA GLY A 38 11.67 -17.63 -7.37
C GLY A 38 11.54 -16.69 -8.58
N ASP A 39 10.40 -16.01 -8.70
CA ASP A 39 9.99 -15.26 -9.89
C ASP A 39 9.80 -13.74 -9.66
N ALA A 40 10.26 -13.19 -8.53
CA ALA A 40 10.32 -11.75 -8.33
C ALA A 40 11.14 -11.03 -9.45
N LEU A 41 10.77 -9.79 -9.77
CA LEU A 41 11.42 -9.01 -10.83
C LEU A 41 12.74 -8.40 -10.34
N LYS A 42 13.78 -8.48 -11.18
CA LYS A 42 15.10 -7.88 -10.91
C LYS A 42 15.10 -6.37 -11.13
N HIS A 43 15.85 -5.61 -10.34
CA HIS A 43 15.84 -4.14 -10.44
C HIS A 43 16.72 -3.56 -11.56
N TRP A 44 17.77 -4.25 -12.01
CA TRP A 44 18.71 -3.76 -13.03
C TRP A 44 18.40 -4.25 -14.45
N GLN A 45 17.58 -5.30 -14.59
CA GLN A 45 17.30 -5.88 -15.89
C GLN A 45 16.39 -4.94 -16.69
N SER A 46 16.79 -4.60 -17.92
CA SER A 46 15.91 -3.89 -18.87
C SER A 46 14.72 -4.76 -19.29
N GLY A 47 13.69 -4.14 -19.87
CA GLY A 47 12.48 -4.83 -20.31
C GLY A 47 11.42 -4.88 -19.21
N VAL A 48 10.84 -6.07 -19.03
CA VAL A 48 9.70 -6.34 -18.14
C VAL A 48 9.96 -6.01 -16.67
N SER A 49 11.22 -6.09 -16.24
CA SER A 49 11.68 -5.70 -14.91
C SER A 49 11.49 -4.20 -14.61
N GLN A 50 11.69 -3.35 -15.63
CA GLN A 50 11.54 -1.90 -15.51
C GLN A 50 10.11 -1.43 -15.74
N ARG A 51 9.39 -2.09 -16.65
CA ARG A 51 7.99 -1.80 -16.94
C ARG A 51 7.28 -3.08 -17.38
N SER A 52 6.21 -3.43 -16.68
CA SER A 52 5.37 -4.60 -16.97
C SER A 52 3.90 -4.24 -16.87
N SER A 53 3.04 -4.95 -17.59
CA SER A 53 1.58 -4.76 -17.56
C SER A 53 0.84 -6.08 -17.51
N TYR A 54 -0.07 -6.21 -16.57
CA TYR A 54 -0.64 -7.49 -16.20
C TYR A 54 -1.94 -7.48 -15.43
N VAL A 55 -2.61 -8.63 -15.41
CA VAL A 55 -3.85 -8.85 -14.69
C VAL A 55 -3.60 -9.44 -13.30
N VAL A 56 -4.24 -8.88 -12.28
CA VAL A 56 -4.35 -9.49 -10.96
C VAL A 56 -5.83 -9.68 -10.65
N ASP A 57 -6.26 -10.92 -10.54
CA ASP A 57 -7.62 -11.31 -10.16
C ASP A 57 -7.69 -11.49 -8.64
N LEU A 58 -8.61 -10.75 -8.00
CA LEU A 58 -8.70 -10.67 -6.55
C LEU A 58 -9.58 -11.76 -5.96
N THR A 59 -9.15 -12.31 -4.83
CA THR A 59 -9.87 -13.33 -4.06
C THR A 59 -10.71 -12.72 -2.96
N GLN A 60 -11.94 -13.20 -2.80
CA GLN A 60 -12.82 -12.75 -1.72
C GLN A 60 -12.31 -13.27 -0.37
N ILE A 61 -12.25 -12.39 0.63
CA ILE A 61 -12.06 -12.72 2.04
C ILE A 61 -13.30 -12.27 2.83
N THR A 62 -13.53 -12.90 3.98
CA THR A 62 -14.62 -12.55 4.89
C THR A 62 -14.04 -12.22 6.26
N THR A 63 -14.38 -11.05 6.78
CA THR A 63 -13.93 -10.59 8.10
C THR A 63 -14.69 -11.26 9.24
N SER A 64 -14.29 -10.99 10.48
CA SER A 64 -15.02 -11.50 11.67
C SER A 64 -16.46 -10.99 11.80
N TRP A 65 -16.86 -9.94 11.07
CA TRP A 65 -18.25 -9.44 11.05
C TRP A 65 -19.04 -9.93 9.83
N GLY A 66 -18.46 -10.80 9.01
CA GLY A 66 -19.08 -11.24 7.76
C GLY A 66 -18.97 -10.22 6.62
N THR A 67 -18.26 -9.11 6.81
CA THR A 67 -18.00 -8.16 5.73
C THR A 67 -17.08 -8.82 4.71
N LYS A 68 -17.43 -8.70 3.43
CA LYS A 68 -16.61 -9.26 2.35
C LYS A 68 -15.70 -8.19 1.76
N PHE A 69 -14.44 -8.52 1.57
CA PHE A 69 -13.47 -7.72 0.81
C PHE A 69 -12.80 -8.59 -0.23
N ARG A 70 -12.10 -7.97 -1.18
CA ARG A 70 -11.30 -8.65 -2.20
C ARG A 70 -9.83 -8.33 -1.95
N VAL A 71 -8.96 -9.33 -2.03
CA VAL A 71 -7.53 -9.19 -1.76
C VAL A 71 -6.70 -9.87 -2.84
N GLY A 72 -5.52 -9.30 -3.14
CA GLY A 72 -4.55 -9.93 -4.02
C GLY A 72 -3.17 -9.27 -3.95
N PRO A 73 -2.09 -10.02 -4.22
CA PRO A 73 -0.73 -9.50 -4.25
C PRO A 73 -0.49 -8.75 -5.56
N ILE A 74 -0.55 -7.42 -5.51
CA ILE A 74 -0.40 -6.58 -6.70
C ILE A 74 1.06 -6.39 -7.11
N MET A 75 2.01 -6.54 -6.18
CA MET A 75 3.44 -6.42 -6.41
C MET A 75 4.18 -7.29 -5.40
N LYS A 76 5.14 -8.09 -5.87
CA LYS A 76 6.21 -8.70 -5.08
C LYS A 76 7.37 -7.72 -4.95
N GLY A 77 8.17 -7.93 -3.92
CA GLY A 77 9.41 -7.26 -3.70
C GLY A 77 10.37 -7.46 -4.86
N ILE A 78 11.56 -6.92 -4.68
CA ILE A 78 12.53 -6.83 -5.75
C ILE A 78 13.59 -7.90 -5.57
N LYS A 79 13.83 -8.63 -6.65
CA LYS A 79 14.86 -9.66 -6.68
C LYS A 79 16.26 -9.03 -6.68
N LEU A 80 17.12 -9.54 -5.81
CA LEU A 80 18.53 -9.13 -5.67
C LEU A 80 19.43 -10.17 -6.38
N ASP A 81 20.66 -9.81 -6.80
CA ASP A 81 21.47 -10.62 -7.74
C ASP A 81 22.52 -11.54 -7.07
N SER A 82 22.13 -12.44 -6.15
CA SER A 82 23.12 -13.39 -5.62
C SER A 82 22.83 -14.83 -6.00
N ALA A 83 23.83 -15.52 -6.57
CA ALA A 83 23.83 -16.98 -6.77
C ALA A 83 23.73 -17.78 -5.45
N THR A 84 23.54 -17.11 -4.32
CA THR A 84 23.40 -17.63 -2.96
C THR A 84 22.19 -17.00 -2.25
N ASP A 85 21.22 -16.47 -3.00
CA ASP A 85 20.09 -15.74 -2.45
C ASP A 85 19.44 -16.57 -1.33
N SER A 86 19.47 -16.02 -0.12
CA SER A 86 18.82 -16.63 1.04
C SER A 86 17.37 -16.19 1.17
N PHE A 87 16.86 -15.41 0.20
CA PHE A 87 15.55 -14.75 0.19
C PHE A 87 15.05 -14.64 -1.25
N PHE A 88 13.73 -14.62 -1.45
CA PHE A 88 13.14 -14.51 -2.79
C PHE A 88 13.08 -13.07 -3.32
N ASP A 89 12.94 -12.09 -2.43
CA ASP A 89 12.82 -10.68 -2.77
C ASP A 89 13.20 -9.73 -1.63
N SER A 90 13.17 -8.43 -1.92
CA SER A 90 13.46 -7.35 -0.99
C SER A 90 12.26 -6.98 -0.12
N PHE A 91 12.52 -6.38 1.04
CA PHE A 91 11.48 -5.81 1.90
C PHE A 91 10.88 -4.51 1.33
N TRP A 92 9.69 -4.17 1.81
CA TRP A 92 9.03 -2.91 1.54
C TRP A 92 9.10 -1.97 2.73
N ASN A 93 9.43 -0.70 2.48
CA ASN A 93 9.08 0.39 3.39
C ASN A 93 7.61 0.76 3.18
N ALA A 94 7.20 2.00 3.50
CA ALA A 94 5.81 2.39 3.38
C ALA A 94 5.28 2.25 1.94
N SER A 95 4.11 1.64 1.84
CA SER A 95 3.31 1.57 0.62
C SER A 95 2.16 2.56 0.71
N VAL A 96 1.93 3.29 -0.38
CA VAL A 96 0.94 4.37 -0.46
C VAL A 96 0.05 4.17 -1.69
N ILE A 97 -1.22 4.55 -1.55
CA ILE A 97 -2.20 4.56 -2.63
C ILE A 97 -2.57 6.02 -2.96
N SER A 98 -2.96 6.29 -4.19
CA SER A 98 -3.40 7.61 -4.60
C SER A 98 -4.63 8.05 -3.80
N GLN A 99 -4.60 9.30 -3.32
CA GLN A 99 -5.68 9.88 -2.50
C GLN A 99 -6.92 10.27 -3.33
N THR A 100 -6.88 9.98 -4.63
CA THR A 100 -7.93 10.19 -5.62
C THR A 100 -7.95 8.99 -6.56
N LYS A 101 -8.99 8.93 -7.39
CA LYS A 101 -9.12 8.04 -8.53
C LYS A 101 -9.65 8.84 -9.72
N LEU A 102 -9.45 8.32 -10.92
CA LEU A 102 -10.00 8.86 -12.16
C LEU A 102 -11.03 7.87 -12.70
N LEU A 103 -12.18 8.37 -13.15
CA LEU A 103 -13.23 7.56 -13.76
C LEU A 103 -13.18 7.70 -15.28
N ASP A 104 -13.83 6.77 -15.99
CA ASP A 104 -13.98 6.77 -17.44
C ASP A 104 -12.66 6.96 -18.18
N ARG A 105 -11.60 6.30 -17.69
CA ARG A 105 -10.27 6.36 -18.31
C ARG A 105 -10.04 5.11 -19.17
N PRO A 106 -9.43 5.24 -20.35
CA PRO A 106 -8.84 4.08 -20.99
C PRO A 106 -7.76 3.49 -20.08
N SER A 107 -7.59 2.18 -20.15
CA SER A 107 -6.50 1.51 -19.44
C SER A 107 -5.14 2.15 -19.74
N PHE A 108 -4.28 2.16 -18.71
CA PHE A 108 -2.98 2.82 -18.79
C PHE A 108 -2.02 2.17 -19.80
N SER A 109 -2.17 0.86 -20.02
CA SER A 109 -1.54 0.11 -21.11
C SER A 109 -2.59 -0.42 -22.08
N SER A 110 -2.22 -0.59 -23.34
CA SER A 110 -3.14 -1.13 -24.37
C SER A 110 -3.35 -2.64 -24.26
N THR A 111 -2.39 -3.35 -23.68
CA THR A 111 -2.38 -4.80 -23.54
C THR A 111 -1.85 -5.19 -22.18
N TYR A 112 -2.50 -6.16 -21.56
CA TYR A 112 -2.11 -6.75 -20.30
C TYR A 112 -1.95 -8.24 -20.49
N SER A 113 -1.16 -8.84 -19.62
CA SER A 113 -0.96 -10.26 -19.70
C SER A 113 -1.61 -10.99 -18.57
N LEU A 114 -2.09 -12.18 -18.93
CA LEU A 114 -2.94 -13.02 -18.13
C LEU A 114 -2.42 -14.46 -18.18
N TRP A 115 -2.46 -15.10 -17.02
CA TRP A 115 -2.34 -16.54 -16.86
C TRP A 115 -3.35 -16.98 -15.82
N THR A 116 -3.58 -18.27 -15.88
CA THR A 116 -4.49 -19.03 -15.02
C THR A 116 -3.87 -20.39 -14.72
N THR A 117 -2.54 -20.51 -14.81
CA THR A 117 -1.82 -21.76 -14.61
C THR A 117 -0.54 -21.54 -13.82
N PRO A 118 -0.18 -22.47 -12.92
CA PRO A 118 1.04 -22.39 -12.13
C PRO A 118 2.30 -22.34 -12.98
N GLY A 119 3.33 -21.62 -12.54
CA GLY A 119 4.60 -21.50 -13.26
C GLY A 119 4.59 -20.55 -14.46
N ALA A 120 3.46 -19.94 -14.81
CA ALA A 120 3.36 -18.84 -15.76
C ALA A 120 3.53 -17.48 -15.05
N GLY A 121 4.23 -16.53 -15.67
CA GLY A 121 4.51 -15.23 -15.04
C GLY A 121 5.59 -14.38 -15.71
N ILE A 122 5.86 -13.16 -15.21
CA ILE A 122 6.72 -12.12 -15.87
C ILE A 122 8.18 -12.37 -15.86
N SER A 123 8.55 -13.18 -14.90
CA SER A 123 9.92 -13.39 -14.63
C SER A 123 10.52 -14.20 -15.76
N ASP A 124 11.83 -14.01 -15.91
CA ASP A 124 12.65 -14.94 -16.68
C ASP A 124 12.68 -16.35 -16.06
N ARG A 125 12.07 -16.54 -14.88
CA ARG A 125 11.92 -17.82 -14.16
C ARG A 125 10.59 -18.53 -14.34
N ASN A 126 9.67 -17.97 -15.12
CA ASN A 126 8.42 -18.63 -15.48
C ASN A 126 8.57 -19.37 -16.82
N ALA A 127 7.80 -20.44 -17.03
CA ALA A 127 7.90 -21.29 -18.23
C ALA A 127 6.55 -21.54 -18.93
N GLY A 128 5.45 -21.01 -18.39
CA GLY A 128 4.10 -21.14 -18.95
C GLY A 128 3.75 -20.09 -20.02
N SER A 129 2.78 -20.43 -20.87
CA SER A 129 2.24 -19.48 -21.85
C SER A 129 1.40 -18.41 -21.14
N VAL A 130 1.57 -17.16 -21.56
CA VAL A 130 0.67 -16.08 -21.19
C VAL A 130 -0.22 -15.69 -22.35
N SER A 131 -1.48 -15.46 -22.02
CA SER A 131 -2.42 -14.83 -22.93
C SER A 131 -2.30 -13.32 -22.81
N LEU A 132 -2.49 -12.62 -23.92
CA LEU A 132 -2.61 -11.17 -23.92
C LEU A 132 -4.10 -10.81 -23.96
N VAL A 133 -4.52 -9.95 -23.04
CA VAL A 133 -5.84 -9.34 -23.02
C VAL A 133 -5.73 -7.86 -23.33
N ALA A 134 -6.73 -7.32 -24.02
CA ALA A 134 -6.79 -5.89 -24.27
C ALA A 134 -7.03 -5.13 -22.96
N GLY A 135 -6.46 -3.93 -22.86
CA GLY A 135 -6.84 -2.99 -21.80
C GLY A 135 -8.25 -2.45 -22.06
N PRO A 136 -9.15 -2.48 -21.07
CA PRO A 136 -10.48 -1.91 -21.23
C PRO A 136 -10.52 -0.44 -21.63
N ALA A 137 -11.58 -0.05 -22.33
CA ALA A 137 -11.75 1.31 -22.87
C ALA A 137 -12.22 2.33 -21.83
N ALA A 138 -12.98 1.90 -20.81
CA ALA A 138 -13.50 2.73 -19.74
C ALA A 138 -13.28 2.04 -18.39
N THR A 139 -12.49 2.67 -17.52
CA THR A 139 -12.07 2.09 -16.25
C THR A 139 -12.04 3.14 -15.16
N THR A 140 -12.10 2.65 -13.93
CA THR A 140 -11.64 3.39 -12.77
C THR A 140 -10.15 3.17 -12.57
N GLN A 141 -9.40 4.26 -12.53
CA GLN A 141 -7.94 4.29 -12.41
C GLN A 141 -7.48 4.86 -11.07
N PHE A 142 -6.55 4.19 -10.43
CA PHE A 142 -5.80 4.67 -9.27
C PHE A 142 -4.32 4.29 -9.41
N ALA A 143 -3.49 4.67 -8.44
CA ALA A 143 -2.08 4.32 -8.46
C ALA A 143 -1.56 3.94 -7.08
N ILE A 144 -0.50 3.15 -7.04
CA ILE A 144 0.18 2.71 -5.82
C ILE A 144 1.69 2.94 -6.00
N SER A 145 2.38 3.30 -4.92
CA SER A 145 3.84 3.39 -4.90
C SER A 145 4.37 2.81 -3.60
N ALA A 146 5.54 2.18 -3.68
CA ALA A 146 6.25 1.63 -2.54
C ALA A 146 7.75 1.79 -2.72
N VAL A 147 8.48 1.91 -1.61
CA VAL A 147 9.95 1.96 -1.62
C VAL A 147 10.48 0.60 -1.19
N ALA A 148 11.17 -0.09 -2.09
CA ALA A 148 11.84 -1.35 -1.81
C ALA A 148 13.20 -1.10 -1.14
N ASN A 149 13.59 -1.99 -0.24
CA ASN A 149 14.89 -1.98 0.44
C ASN A 149 15.45 -3.40 0.55
N GLY A 150 16.69 -3.59 0.12
CA GLY A 150 17.33 -4.89 0.10
C GLY A 150 18.83 -4.83 0.35
N ALA A 151 19.40 -5.93 0.84
CA ALA A 151 20.83 -6.13 0.92
C ALA A 151 21.22 -7.37 0.10
N GLU A 152 21.95 -7.16 -0.98
CA GLU A 152 22.53 -8.21 -1.81
C GLU A 152 23.89 -8.60 -1.21
N ARG A 153 24.07 -9.87 -0.81
CA ARG A 153 25.39 -10.39 -0.45
C ARG A 153 26.00 -11.04 -1.69
N PRO A 154 27.11 -10.52 -2.24
CA PRO A 154 27.78 -11.20 -3.33
C PRO A 154 28.33 -12.55 -2.83
N ASN A 155 28.43 -13.51 -3.75
CA ASN A 155 28.97 -14.84 -3.52
C ASN A 155 30.17 -14.84 -2.55
N PRO A 156 30.15 -15.63 -1.45
CA PRO A 156 31.23 -15.69 -0.47
C PRO A 156 32.59 -16.08 -1.06
N ALA A 157 32.62 -16.65 -2.27
CA ALA A 157 33.85 -17.00 -2.97
C ALA A 157 34.67 -15.79 -3.49
N ASN A 158 34.10 -14.57 -3.60
CA ASN A 158 34.83 -13.46 -4.23
C ASN A 158 34.50 -12.03 -3.76
N SER A 159 33.75 -11.82 -2.67
CA SER A 159 33.62 -10.47 -2.11
C SER A 159 33.26 -10.45 -0.63
N THR A 160 33.86 -9.53 0.12
CA THR A 160 33.64 -9.31 1.55
C THR A 160 32.55 -8.28 1.86
N TYR A 161 31.85 -7.72 0.86
CA TYR A 161 31.01 -6.53 1.02
C TYR A 161 29.58 -6.76 0.53
N ALA A 162 28.57 -6.41 1.34
CA ALA A 162 27.17 -6.41 0.94
C ALA A 162 26.85 -5.18 0.08
N ARG A 163 26.14 -5.36 -1.03
CA ARG A 163 25.55 -4.27 -1.81
C ARG A 163 24.17 -3.99 -1.23
N PHE A 164 23.77 -2.72 -1.21
CA PHE A 164 22.46 -2.33 -0.72
C PHE A 164 21.67 -1.74 -1.89
N TYR A 165 20.37 -2.03 -1.90
CA TYR A 165 19.44 -1.62 -2.93
C TYR A 165 18.32 -0.79 -2.29
N LYS A 166 18.03 0.35 -2.90
CA LYS A 166 16.78 1.06 -2.72
C LYS A 166 16.17 1.39 -4.07
N GLY A 167 14.86 1.18 -4.16
CA GLY A 167 14.14 1.52 -5.38
C GLY A 167 12.74 1.99 -5.09
N VAL A 168 12.24 2.85 -5.97
CA VAL A 168 10.84 3.28 -5.97
C VAL A 168 10.13 2.49 -7.04
N VAL A 169 9.09 1.77 -6.65
CA VAL A 169 8.25 0.97 -7.54
C VAL A 169 6.86 1.54 -7.47
N ALA A 170 6.27 1.83 -8.62
CA ALA A 170 4.92 2.37 -8.67
C ALA A 170 4.11 1.71 -9.77
N SER A 171 2.81 1.63 -9.55
CA SER A 171 1.86 1.00 -10.45
C SER A 171 0.68 1.91 -10.70
N VAL A 172 0.26 2.02 -11.96
CA VAL A 172 -1.07 2.54 -12.31
C VAL A 172 -1.99 1.34 -12.49
N ILE A 173 -3.16 1.38 -11.86
CA ILE A 173 -4.07 0.25 -11.77
C ILE A 173 -5.44 0.70 -12.26
N ASN A 174 -6.01 -0.09 -13.16
CA ASN A 174 -7.34 0.11 -13.71
C ASN A 174 -8.23 -1.08 -13.34
N PHE A 175 -9.53 -0.86 -13.18
CA PHE A 175 -10.53 -1.93 -13.14
C PHE A 175 -11.82 -1.46 -13.84
N GLU A 176 -12.60 -2.41 -14.32
CA GLU A 176 -13.92 -2.17 -14.92
C GLU A 176 -14.99 -2.25 -13.84
N GLU A 177 -16.01 -1.41 -13.92
CA GLU A 177 -17.11 -1.44 -12.95
C GLU A 177 -17.89 -2.76 -13.02
N THR A 178 -17.98 -3.34 -14.21
CA THR A 178 -18.65 -4.63 -14.49
C THR A 178 -17.82 -5.83 -14.06
N ASN A 179 -16.49 -5.71 -13.99
CA ASN A 179 -15.59 -6.74 -13.47
C ASN A 179 -14.58 -6.15 -12.48
N PRO A 180 -15.05 -5.75 -11.28
CA PRO A 180 -14.22 -5.01 -10.33
C PRO A 180 -13.20 -5.89 -9.61
N ASN A 181 -13.30 -7.21 -9.80
CA ASN A 181 -12.42 -8.20 -9.19
C ASN A 181 -11.12 -8.38 -10.00
N ARG A 182 -11.10 -7.91 -11.25
CA ARG A 182 -9.94 -7.94 -12.12
C ARG A 182 -9.23 -6.59 -12.14
N LEU A 183 -7.99 -6.57 -11.67
CA LEU A 183 -7.12 -5.40 -11.73
C LEU A 183 -6.18 -5.47 -12.93
N TYR A 184 -6.14 -4.42 -13.73
CA TYR A 184 -5.19 -4.22 -14.82
C TYR A 184 -4.07 -3.33 -14.33
N VAL A 185 -2.95 -3.94 -13.97
CA VAL A 185 -1.80 -3.30 -13.30
C VAL A 185 -0.71 -2.99 -14.32
N THR A 186 -0.24 -1.75 -14.36
CA THR A 186 1.00 -1.36 -15.05
C THR A 186 2.05 -0.96 -14.03
N ARG A 187 2.97 -1.88 -13.74
CA ARG A 187 4.08 -1.71 -12.80
C ARG A 187 5.29 -1.06 -13.49
N VAL A 188 5.91 -0.11 -12.81
CA VAL A 188 7.10 0.62 -13.27
C VAL A 188 8.12 0.72 -12.13
N GLN A 189 9.37 0.34 -12.44
CA GLN A 189 10.53 0.72 -11.63
C GLN A 189 10.79 2.22 -11.87
N ALA A 190 10.29 3.04 -10.94
CA ALA A 190 10.33 4.49 -11.07
C ALA A 190 11.74 5.03 -10.84
N ALA A 191 12.49 4.49 -9.87
CA ALA A 191 13.86 4.91 -9.58
C ALA A 191 14.67 3.79 -8.90
N ASP A 192 15.99 3.87 -9.01
CA ASP A 192 16.98 2.92 -8.50
C ASP A 192 18.22 3.66 -7.96
N THR A 193 18.87 3.14 -6.92
CA THR A 193 20.10 3.69 -6.32
C THR A 193 21.38 2.97 -6.73
N ASN A 194 21.29 1.86 -7.47
CA ASN A 194 22.45 1.01 -7.73
C ASN A 194 22.93 1.14 -9.19
N LEU A 195 24.21 1.52 -9.34
CA LEU A 195 24.90 1.72 -10.63
C LEU A 195 25.36 0.44 -11.32
N ASN A 196 25.24 -0.72 -10.67
CA ASN A 196 25.89 -1.92 -11.15
C ASN A 196 25.15 -2.56 -12.34
N GLY A 197 25.87 -2.65 -13.46
CA GLY A 197 25.34 -2.93 -14.80
C GLY A 197 25.92 -1.96 -15.86
N TYR A 198 26.42 -0.79 -15.44
CA TYR A 198 27.01 0.18 -16.35
C TYR A 198 28.54 0.07 -16.51
N ASN A 199 29.26 -0.64 -15.62
CA ASN A 199 30.70 -0.82 -15.80
C ASN A 199 31.31 -2.00 -15.01
N THR A 200 31.58 -3.12 -15.69
CA THR A 200 32.29 -4.28 -15.10
C THR A 200 33.81 -4.06 -14.93
N SER A 201 34.33 -2.86 -15.22
CA SER A 201 35.78 -2.57 -15.19
C SER A 201 36.26 -1.71 -14.02
N ILE A 202 35.37 -1.23 -13.14
CA ILE A 202 35.77 -0.45 -11.96
C ILE A 202 35.80 -1.35 -10.72
N SER A 203 36.89 -2.09 -10.60
CA SER A 203 37.31 -2.79 -9.39
C SER A 203 37.80 -1.77 -8.34
N ALA A 204 36.99 -1.44 -7.33
CA ALA A 204 37.43 -1.09 -5.96
C ALA A 204 36.30 -0.68 -5.00
N ASP A 205 35.18 -0.15 -5.48
CA ASP A 205 34.09 0.32 -4.61
C ASP A 205 32.82 -0.50 -4.87
N LEU A 206 32.68 -1.59 -4.11
CA LEU A 206 31.55 -2.53 -4.19
C LEU A 206 30.32 -2.07 -3.37
N ASN A 207 30.29 -0.81 -2.92
CA ASN A 207 29.26 -0.19 -2.06
C ASN A 207 28.60 1.06 -2.70
N ARG A 208 28.32 1.06 -4.00
CA ARG A 208 27.83 2.26 -4.71
C ARG A 208 26.31 2.41 -4.64
N GLU A 209 25.78 2.61 -3.44
CA GLU A 209 24.50 3.31 -3.30
C GLU A 209 24.73 4.79 -3.62
N THR A 210 24.11 5.27 -4.70
CA THR A 210 24.22 6.67 -5.13
C THR A 210 23.31 7.62 -4.35
N ALA A 211 22.24 7.08 -3.76
CA ALA A 211 21.27 7.84 -2.99
C ALA A 211 20.57 6.95 -1.95
N GLN A 212 19.77 7.58 -1.11
CA GLN A 212 18.79 6.96 -0.23
C GLN A 212 17.41 7.49 -0.58
N PHE A 213 16.40 6.62 -0.67
CA PHE A 213 15.03 7.01 -0.99
C PHE A 213 14.14 6.92 0.23
N GLY A 214 13.44 8.02 0.50
CA GLY A 214 12.38 8.08 1.50
C GLY A 214 11.03 7.95 0.81
N ASN A 215 10.05 7.41 1.52
CA ASN A 215 8.73 7.24 0.96
C ASN A 215 8.09 8.59 0.60
N GLY A 216 7.28 8.59 -0.44
CA GLY A 216 6.51 9.74 -0.86
C GLY A 216 5.07 9.37 -1.19
N SER A 217 4.61 9.76 -2.37
CA SER A 217 3.20 9.68 -2.76
C SER A 217 3.04 9.41 -4.25
N VAL A 218 1.83 9.06 -4.66
CA VAL A 218 1.49 8.84 -6.07
C VAL A 218 0.09 9.40 -6.33
N ASP A 219 -0.15 9.97 -7.51
CA ASP A 219 -1.52 10.26 -7.95
C ASP A 219 -2.04 9.23 -8.94
N ALA A 220 -3.36 9.21 -9.07
CA ALA A 220 -4.08 8.38 -10.01
C ALA A 220 -3.74 8.67 -11.49
N SER A 221 -3.04 9.76 -11.82
CA SER A 221 -2.57 10.01 -13.19
C SER A 221 -1.23 9.34 -13.50
N GLY A 222 -0.58 8.74 -12.50
CA GLY A 222 0.68 8.03 -12.67
C GLY A 222 1.90 8.93 -12.50
N PHE A 223 1.86 9.94 -11.62
CA PHE A 223 3.08 10.61 -11.15
C PHE A 223 3.44 10.11 -9.76
N ALA A 224 4.65 9.54 -9.62
CA ALA A 224 5.21 9.10 -8.36
C ALA A 224 6.20 10.14 -7.82
N TYR A 225 6.11 10.44 -6.54
CA TYR A 225 6.96 11.38 -5.82
C TYR A 225 7.71 10.66 -4.72
N PHE A 226 8.98 11.00 -4.55
CA PHE A 226 9.80 10.51 -3.46
C PHE A 226 10.85 11.54 -3.09
N ARG A 227 11.37 11.45 -1.88
CA ARG A 227 12.51 12.25 -1.45
C ARG A 227 13.78 11.42 -1.57
N ALA A 228 14.89 12.07 -1.88
CA ALA A 228 16.18 11.41 -1.91
C ALA A 228 17.30 12.29 -1.37
N ASP A 229 18.25 11.68 -0.67
CA ASP A 229 19.49 12.32 -0.21
C ASP A 229 20.65 11.33 -0.26
N ASN A 230 21.83 11.71 0.25
CA ASN A 230 22.97 10.80 0.43
C ASN A 230 23.15 10.32 1.87
N ASN A 231 22.15 10.50 2.74
CA ASN A 231 22.24 10.19 4.17
C ASN A 231 23.53 10.72 4.83
N GLN A 232 23.94 11.94 4.44
CA GLN A 232 25.12 12.62 4.98
C GLN A 232 26.46 11.90 4.73
N VAL A 233 26.56 11.00 3.74
CA VAL A 233 27.85 10.42 3.36
C VAL A 233 28.74 11.51 2.72
N PRO A 234 30.04 11.64 3.11
CA PRO A 234 30.90 12.70 2.62
C PRO A 234 31.02 12.78 1.09
N ALA A 235 30.98 14.00 0.54
CA ALA A 235 31.01 14.35 -0.88
C ALA A 235 32.31 13.99 -1.65
N ALA A 236 33.16 13.11 -1.10
CA ALA A 236 34.41 12.70 -1.72
C ALA A 236 34.21 11.78 -2.95
N GLN A 237 32.99 11.29 -3.17
CA GLN A 237 32.59 10.49 -4.34
C GLN A 237 31.67 11.33 -5.23
N THR A 238 31.98 11.40 -6.53
CA THR A 238 31.32 12.29 -7.50
C THR A 238 30.02 11.75 -8.08
N ASP A 239 29.64 10.52 -7.72
CA ASP A 239 28.47 9.79 -8.20
C ASP A 239 27.27 9.84 -7.21
N ARG A 240 27.47 10.36 -5.99
CA ARG A 240 26.43 10.39 -4.95
C ARG A 240 25.60 11.66 -4.99
N LEU A 241 24.28 11.51 -4.88
CA LEU A 241 23.30 12.60 -4.79
C LEU A 241 23.70 13.65 -3.75
N LEU A 242 23.67 14.94 -4.08
CA LEU A 242 23.99 15.99 -3.11
C LEU A 242 22.73 16.65 -2.56
N GLY A 243 22.74 16.95 -1.26
CA GLY A 243 21.65 17.67 -0.58
C GLY A 243 20.37 16.84 -0.38
N ASN A 244 19.27 17.55 -0.12
CA ASN A 244 17.94 16.96 0.03
C ASN A 244 17.13 17.25 -1.23
N ASN A 245 16.64 16.21 -1.91
CA ASN A 245 15.99 16.32 -3.20
C ASN A 245 14.59 15.72 -3.16
N VAL A 246 13.73 16.23 -4.04
CA VAL A 246 12.42 15.65 -4.35
C VAL A 246 12.43 15.26 -5.82
N PHE A 247 11.93 14.08 -6.13
CA PHE A 247 11.83 13.60 -7.50
C PHE A 247 10.35 13.39 -7.85
N ARG A 248 10.01 13.61 -9.12
CA ARG A 248 8.69 13.36 -9.69
C ARG A 248 8.86 12.53 -10.95
N VAL A 249 8.45 11.27 -10.92
CA VAL A 249 8.55 10.38 -12.08
C VAL A 249 7.18 10.24 -12.74
N ASN A 250 7.08 10.60 -14.02
CA ASN A 250 5.92 10.30 -14.84
C ASN A 250 5.99 8.85 -15.32
N LEU A 251 5.13 8.00 -14.76
CA LEU A 251 5.12 6.57 -15.08
C LEU A 251 4.70 6.33 -16.53
N ALA A 252 3.98 7.23 -17.19
CA ALA A 252 3.55 7.05 -18.58
C ALA A 252 4.70 7.14 -19.59
N THR A 253 5.71 7.98 -19.30
CA THR A 253 6.85 8.23 -20.19
C THR A 253 8.04 7.33 -19.90
N ARG A 254 8.03 6.59 -18.78
CA ARG A 254 9.10 5.67 -18.41
C ARG A 254 9.23 4.53 -19.41
N ASN A 255 10.44 4.43 -19.98
CA ASN A 255 10.88 3.36 -20.85
C ASN A 255 11.26 2.10 -20.05
N THR A 256 11.71 1.07 -20.76
CA THR A 256 12.10 -0.22 -20.19
C THR A 256 13.58 -0.30 -19.78
N ASN A 257 14.28 0.83 -19.60
CA ASN A 257 15.67 0.84 -19.12
C ASN A 257 15.73 1.28 -17.65
N PRO A 258 16.73 0.83 -16.86
CA PRO A 258 16.94 1.29 -15.49
C PRO A 258 16.97 2.81 -15.37
N ASN A 259 16.36 3.34 -14.30
CA ASN A 259 16.36 4.77 -13.99
C ASN A 259 17.14 5.01 -12.70
N ILE A 260 18.42 5.33 -12.84
CA ILE A 260 19.35 5.42 -11.73
C ILE A 260 19.46 6.88 -11.29
N VAL A 261 19.24 7.14 -10.00
CA VAL A 261 19.36 8.48 -9.41
C VAL A 261 20.78 8.70 -8.94
N SER A 262 21.54 9.56 -9.61
CA SER A 262 22.98 9.76 -9.35
C SER A 262 23.44 11.14 -9.80
N GLU A 263 24.53 11.66 -9.21
CA GLU A 263 25.25 12.83 -9.75
C GLU A 263 26.23 12.43 -10.88
N GLU A 264 26.35 11.13 -11.19
CA GLU A 264 27.26 10.64 -12.23
C GLU A 264 26.83 11.13 -13.61
N PRO A 265 27.69 11.88 -14.33
CA PRO A 265 27.34 12.43 -15.64
C PRO A 265 26.93 11.35 -16.64
N GLY A 266 25.76 11.50 -17.25
CA GLY A 266 25.27 10.62 -18.31
C GLY A 266 24.61 9.31 -17.83
N VAL A 267 24.43 9.14 -16.52
CA VAL A 267 23.73 8.00 -15.93
C VAL A 267 22.31 8.38 -15.46
N ASP A 268 22.05 9.66 -15.21
CA ASP A 268 20.74 10.17 -14.79
C ASP A 268 19.76 10.30 -15.97
N ALA A 269 18.59 9.68 -15.83
CA ALA A 269 17.48 9.73 -16.78
C ALA A 269 16.19 10.33 -16.17
N THR A 270 16.28 11.08 -15.07
CA THR A 270 15.08 11.51 -14.33
C THR A 270 14.41 12.77 -14.92
N ASP A 271 13.09 12.65 -15.17
CA ASP A 271 12.17 13.80 -15.23
C ASP A 271 12.15 14.43 -13.81
N THR A 272 12.60 15.68 -13.66
CA THR A 272 13.02 16.28 -12.37
C THR A 272 11.99 17.22 -11.74
N VAL A 273 12.03 17.36 -10.39
CA VAL A 273 11.88 18.67 -9.70
C VAL A 273 12.88 18.74 -8.52
N ALA A 274 14.16 18.95 -8.83
CA ALA A 274 15.17 19.28 -7.83
C ALA A 274 14.94 20.70 -7.28
N THR A 275 14.50 20.83 -6.02
CA THR A 275 14.67 22.09 -5.27
C THR A 275 15.91 21.99 -4.38
N ALA A 276 17.08 22.10 -5.00
CA ALA A 276 18.21 22.70 -4.33
C ALA A 276 18.56 23.94 -5.14
N GLN A 277 18.19 25.14 -4.68
CA GLN A 277 18.98 26.33 -4.99
C GLN A 277 18.96 27.33 -3.83
N PRO A 278 20.09 28.03 -3.63
CA PRO A 278 20.44 28.74 -2.41
C PRO A 278 19.90 30.16 -2.46
N GLU A 279 19.08 30.56 -1.49
CA GLU A 279 18.86 31.97 -1.16
C GLU A 279 18.15 32.09 0.20
N ASP A 280 18.73 31.40 1.17
CA ASP A 280 18.76 31.72 2.60
C ASP A 280 19.56 30.58 3.25
N ASN A 281 20.34 30.85 4.29
CA ASN A 281 21.15 29.85 4.99
C ASN A 281 20.29 28.73 5.63
N TYR A 282 19.78 27.78 4.84
CA TYR A 282 18.90 26.72 5.33
C TYR A 282 19.16 25.35 4.66
N ASN A 283 20.15 24.65 5.20
CA ASN A 283 20.46 23.22 4.98
C ASN A 283 19.42 22.27 5.63
N ALA A 284 18.11 22.55 5.54
CA ALA A 284 17.13 21.77 6.31
C ALA A 284 16.55 20.57 5.55
N THR A 285 16.64 19.42 6.21
CA THR A 285 15.97 18.16 5.85
C THR A 285 14.46 18.34 5.79
N ILE A 286 13.84 17.85 4.72
CA ILE A 286 12.37 17.81 4.57
C ILE A 286 11.82 16.45 5.05
N THR A 287 10.55 16.45 5.42
CA THR A 287 9.80 15.26 5.81
C THR A 287 9.35 14.48 4.57
N GLY A 288 8.59 13.39 4.75
CA GLY A 288 8.01 12.62 3.63
C GLY A 288 7.16 13.50 2.72
N VAL A 289 7.18 13.21 1.43
CA VAL A 289 6.58 14.08 0.40
C VAL A 289 5.19 13.56 0.03
N MET A 290 4.20 14.45 0.10
CA MET A 290 2.86 14.20 -0.43
C MET A 290 2.66 14.98 -1.72
N ASN A 291 1.64 14.63 -2.50
CA ASN A 291 1.26 15.35 -3.71
C ASN A 291 -0.16 15.88 -3.64
N ILE A 292 -0.38 17.03 -4.27
CA ILE A 292 -1.69 17.53 -4.65
C ILE A 292 -2.00 16.86 -6.00
N PRO A 293 -3.00 15.96 -6.06
CA PRO A 293 -3.27 15.20 -7.27
C PRO A 293 -3.66 16.09 -8.44
N ALA A 294 -3.33 15.65 -9.67
CA ALA A 294 -3.68 16.38 -10.89
C ALA A 294 -5.19 16.66 -11.01
N ALA A 295 -6.00 15.69 -10.55
CA ALA A 295 -7.47 15.78 -10.47
C ALA A 295 -7.96 16.95 -9.60
N VAL A 296 -7.14 17.39 -8.64
CA VAL A 296 -7.43 18.51 -7.74
C VAL A 296 -6.81 19.81 -8.24
N ASN A 297 -5.62 19.75 -8.87
CA ASN A 297 -4.86 20.93 -9.30
C ASN A 297 -5.25 21.48 -10.69
N SER A 298 -6.14 20.83 -11.45
CA SER A 298 -6.49 21.25 -12.83
C SER A 298 -5.25 21.44 -13.74
N GLY A 299 -4.21 20.63 -13.54
CA GLY A 299 -2.89 20.77 -14.17
C GLY A 299 -1.89 19.74 -13.67
N THR A 300 -0.59 19.99 -13.84
CA THR A 300 0.47 19.09 -13.36
C THR A 300 0.38 18.92 -11.84
N PRO A 301 0.41 17.69 -11.32
CA PRO A 301 0.40 17.46 -9.88
C PRO A 301 1.63 18.11 -9.23
N LYS A 302 1.46 18.54 -7.97
CA LYS A 302 2.46 19.32 -7.23
C LYS A 302 2.86 18.62 -5.96
N TYR A 303 4.14 18.66 -5.60
CA TYR A 303 4.55 18.17 -4.29
C TYR A 303 4.24 19.16 -3.17
N ILE A 304 4.00 18.62 -1.97
CA ILE A 304 3.94 19.33 -0.70
C ILE A 304 4.72 18.57 0.36
N ALA A 305 5.38 19.30 1.27
CA ALA A 305 6.16 18.74 2.36
C ALA A 305 6.25 19.74 3.51
N ALA A 306 6.87 19.32 4.62
CA ALA A 306 7.30 20.22 5.69
C ALA A 306 8.78 20.01 5.99
N ASP A 307 9.40 20.93 6.71
CA ASP A 307 10.66 20.66 7.39
C ASP A 307 10.41 20.11 8.80
N PHE A 308 11.47 19.71 9.49
CA PHE A 308 11.40 19.31 10.91
C PHE A 308 11.35 20.51 11.88
N ASN A 309 11.11 21.70 11.36
CA ASN A 309 11.05 22.96 12.08
C ASN A 309 9.67 23.60 11.90
N THR A 310 9.57 24.78 11.28
CA THR A 310 8.34 25.56 11.24
C THR A 310 7.80 25.74 9.82
N GLN A 311 8.49 25.24 8.79
CA GLN A 311 8.18 25.59 7.41
C GLN A 311 7.43 24.48 6.68
N PHE A 312 6.39 24.87 5.97
CA PHE A 312 5.72 24.10 4.94
C PHE A 312 6.24 24.53 3.57
N LYS A 313 6.39 23.55 2.68
CA LYS A 313 6.91 23.70 1.32
C LYS A 313 5.90 23.17 0.32
N ALA A 314 5.69 23.93 -0.75
CA ALA A 314 4.87 23.52 -1.89
C ALA A 314 5.56 23.89 -3.19
N GLU A 315 5.41 23.05 -4.22
CA GLU A 315 6.07 23.22 -5.51
C GLU A 315 5.81 24.61 -6.14
N GLY A 316 6.88 25.38 -6.34
CA GLY A 316 6.83 26.71 -6.94
C GLY A 316 6.30 27.82 -6.03
N LEU A 317 6.20 27.59 -4.72
CA LEU A 317 5.80 28.59 -3.73
C LEU A 317 6.92 28.85 -2.70
N ALA A 318 6.92 30.04 -2.11
CA ALA A 318 7.80 30.36 -0.99
C ALA A 318 7.42 29.56 0.26
N ASN A 319 8.43 29.21 1.07
CA ASN A 319 8.23 28.52 2.35
C ASN A 319 7.36 29.34 3.30
N THR A 320 6.54 28.68 4.11
CA THR A 320 5.63 29.37 5.04
C THR A 320 5.41 28.62 6.35
N ALA A 321 5.29 29.36 7.45
CA ALA A 321 4.92 28.82 8.76
C ALA A 321 3.40 28.84 9.05
N ALA A 322 2.58 29.25 8.08
CA ALA A 322 1.14 29.40 8.27
C ALA A 322 0.43 28.11 8.73
N HIS A 323 0.93 26.95 8.31
CA HIS A 323 0.38 25.64 8.67
C HIS A 323 0.61 25.27 10.15
N ALA A 324 1.65 25.84 10.79
CA ALA A 324 2.09 25.42 12.11
C ALA A 324 1.49 26.26 13.24
N ALA A 325 0.82 27.38 12.94
CA ALA A 325 0.21 28.27 13.95
C ALA A 325 1.17 28.62 15.12
N GLY A 326 2.45 28.89 14.80
CA GLY A 326 3.49 29.20 15.79
C GLY A 326 4.07 28.00 16.55
N LYS A 327 3.79 26.77 16.07
CA LYS A 327 4.31 25.50 16.59
C LYS A 327 5.42 24.95 15.68
N ILE A 328 6.00 23.81 16.08
CA ILE A 328 7.05 23.14 15.31
C ILE A 328 6.50 21.79 14.79
N GLY A 329 6.61 21.55 13.49
CA GLY A 329 6.14 20.32 12.85
C GLY A 329 6.90 19.07 13.31
N ARG A 330 6.20 17.94 13.39
CA ARG A 330 6.75 16.61 13.65
C ARG A 330 6.14 15.60 12.69
N GLY A 331 6.98 14.71 12.16
CA GLY A 331 6.57 13.73 11.16
C GLY A 331 6.27 14.34 9.79
N SER A 332 5.79 13.51 8.89
CA SER A 332 5.45 13.85 7.50
C SER A 332 4.07 14.51 7.40
N VAL A 333 3.89 15.32 6.36
CA VAL A 333 2.59 15.88 6.01
C VAL A 333 1.68 14.73 5.55
N SER A 334 0.41 14.78 5.94
CA SER A 334 -0.68 13.94 5.40
C SER A 334 -1.57 14.81 4.53
N TYR A 335 -2.21 14.23 3.50
CA TYR A 335 -3.05 14.97 2.57
C TYR A 335 -4.37 14.25 2.31
N LEU A 336 -5.46 14.99 2.40
CA LEU A 336 -6.80 14.57 2.02
C LEU A 336 -7.24 15.40 0.80
N ALA A 337 -7.68 14.71 -0.27
CA ALA A 337 -8.13 15.36 -1.50
C ALA A 337 -9.48 16.09 -1.36
N ASP A 338 -10.20 15.90 -0.25
CA ASP A 338 -11.37 16.70 0.07
C ASP A 338 -11.00 18.07 0.64
N SER A 339 -11.68 19.09 0.13
CA SER A 339 -11.74 20.40 0.76
C SER A 339 -12.67 20.35 1.98
N ILE A 340 -12.09 20.56 3.16
CA ILE A 340 -12.84 20.74 4.41
C ILE A 340 -13.05 22.22 4.76
N PHE A 341 -12.16 23.11 4.28
CA PHE A 341 -12.26 24.54 4.51
C PHE A 341 -12.74 25.25 3.24
N ALA A 342 -13.65 26.21 3.39
CA ALA A 342 -14.16 26.95 2.24
C ALA A 342 -13.03 27.62 1.44
N GLY A 343 -13.09 27.50 0.10
CA GLY A 343 -12.12 28.11 -0.81
C GLY A 343 -10.82 27.34 -1.01
N THR A 344 -10.75 26.08 -0.56
CA THR A 344 -9.57 25.23 -0.71
C THR A 344 -9.82 24.10 -1.71
N SER A 345 -8.75 23.42 -2.13
CA SER A 345 -8.84 22.29 -3.06
C SER A 345 -8.52 20.95 -2.38
N GLY A 346 -7.82 20.98 -1.25
CA GLY A 346 -7.64 19.83 -0.37
C GLY A 346 -7.31 20.27 1.05
N THR A 347 -6.84 19.31 1.84
CA THR A 347 -6.57 19.49 3.26
C THR A 347 -5.25 18.81 3.63
N GLY A 348 -4.37 19.54 4.30
CA GLY A 348 -3.13 19.00 4.88
C GLY A 348 -3.25 18.80 6.38
N ALA A 349 -2.49 17.84 6.93
CA ALA A 349 -2.32 17.70 8.37
C ALA A 349 -0.93 17.24 8.77
N GLN A 350 -0.51 17.60 9.99
CA GLN A 350 0.77 17.21 10.58
C GLN A 350 0.72 17.33 12.10
N LEU A 351 1.55 16.55 12.81
CA LEU A 351 1.73 16.69 14.25
C LEU A 351 2.53 17.96 14.59
N MET A 352 2.19 18.57 15.73
CA MET A 352 2.78 19.83 16.19
C MET A 352 3.29 19.72 17.62
N ARG A 353 4.54 20.15 17.81
CA ARG A 353 5.19 20.37 19.09
C ARG A 353 4.91 21.78 19.60
N ASP A 354 4.54 21.88 20.88
CA ASP A 354 4.42 23.15 21.58
C ASP A 354 5.78 23.73 21.98
N THR A 355 5.96 25.03 21.79
CA THR A 355 7.20 25.75 22.09
C THR A 355 7.30 26.24 23.55
N SER A 356 6.23 26.12 24.36
CA SER A 356 6.09 26.83 25.64
C SER A 356 6.00 25.97 26.91
N THR A 357 6.07 24.64 26.85
CA THR A 357 6.11 23.82 28.07
C THR A 357 7.57 23.61 28.49
N GLY A 358 7.97 24.30 29.56
CA GLY A 358 9.30 24.24 30.18
C GLY A 358 9.65 22.89 30.82
N GLY A 359 9.61 21.82 30.04
CA GLY A 359 10.28 20.55 30.29
C GLY A 359 11.01 20.19 29.01
N GLY A 360 12.32 19.89 29.08
CA GLY A 360 13.20 19.74 27.94
C GLY A 360 12.94 18.52 27.04
N VAL A 361 11.70 18.27 26.60
CA VAL A 361 11.34 17.14 25.74
C VAL A 361 10.65 17.63 24.45
N GLU A 362 11.01 17.03 23.32
CA GLU A 362 10.63 17.44 21.96
C GLU A 362 9.26 16.89 21.50
N ASP A 363 8.21 17.15 22.27
CA ASP A 363 7.00 16.34 22.17
C ASP A 363 5.82 17.01 21.46
N ALA A 364 5.11 16.23 20.64
CA ALA A 364 3.93 16.68 19.90
C ALA A 364 2.66 16.52 20.75
N PHE A 365 1.92 17.62 20.92
CA PHE A 365 0.70 17.67 21.76
C PHE A 365 -0.55 18.07 20.98
N SER A 366 -0.39 18.42 19.71
CA SER A 366 -1.49 18.88 18.87
C SER A 366 -1.36 18.33 17.45
N ILE A 367 -2.50 18.24 16.77
CA ILE A 367 -2.58 18.02 15.34
C ILE A 367 -2.90 19.36 14.68
N SER A 368 -2.12 19.78 13.70
CA SER A 368 -2.53 20.87 12.81
C SER A 368 -3.24 20.32 11.60
N VAL A 369 -4.36 20.93 11.24
CA VAL A 369 -5.13 20.65 10.02
C VAL A 369 -5.33 21.96 9.29
N TRP A 370 -5.02 22.03 7.99
CA TRP A 370 -5.12 23.27 7.23
C TRP A 370 -5.64 23.04 5.81
N GLY A 371 -6.18 24.11 5.24
CA GLY A 371 -6.59 24.18 3.87
C GLY A 371 -5.42 24.30 2.90
N VAL A 372 -5.46 23.54 1.81
CA VAL A 372 -4.46 23.59 0.73
C VAL A 372 -5.17 24.02 -0.57
N SER A 373 -4.72 25.11 -1.20
CA SER A 373 -5.22 25.51 -2.53
C SER A 373 -4.71 24.56 -3.62
N ASN A 374 -5.25 24.68 -4.84
CA ASN A 374 -4.73 23.95 -6.00
C ASN A 374 -3.22 24.20 -6.22
N THR A 375 -2.74 25.42 -6.03
CA THR A 375 -1.31 25.76 -6.15
C THR A 375 -0.44 25.28 -4.99
N GLY A 376 -1.04 24.81 -3.88
CA GLY A 376 -0.37 24.40 -2.66
C GLY A 376 -0.27 25.48 -1.57
N ALA A 377 -0.92 26.62 -1.73
CA ALA A 377 -0.92 27.66 -0.72
C ALA A 377 -1.72 27.24 0.53
N VAL A 378 -1.19 27.56 1.70
CA VAL A 378 -1.81 27.26 2.99
C VAL A 378 -2.86 28.32 3.34
N SER A 379 -4.02 27.86 3.83
CA SER A 379 -5.10 28.70 4.34
C SER A 379 -5.82 28.01 5.51
N ASN A 380 -6.56 28.76 6.34
CA ASN A 380 -7.48 28.22 7.35
C ASN A 380 -6.88 27.12 8.25
N THR A 381 -5.83 27.45 9.00
CA THR A 381 -5.17 26.51 9.92
C THR A 381 -5.99 26.33 11.20
N ARG A 382 -6.27 25.07 11.55
CA ARG A 382 -6.93 24.64 12.78
C ARG A 382 -5.99 23.77 13.60
N LEU A 383 -5.72 24.19 14.84
CA LEU A 383 -4.97 23.38 15.80
C LEU A 383 -5.94 22.57 16.67
N LEU A 384 -5.78 21.25 16.65
CA LEU A 384 -6.49 20.30 17.49
C LEU A 384 -5.57 19.93 18.65
N ARG A 385 -5.67 20.71 19.73
CA ARG A 385 -4.99 20.40 20.98
C ARG A 385 -5.75 19.28 21.69
N ARG A 386 -5.04 18.25 22.12
CA ARG A 386 -5.61 17.23 22.98
C ARG A 386 -6.14 17.84 24.29
N PRO A 387 -7.16 17.23 24.92
CA PRO A 387 -7.64 17.69 26.22
C PRO A 387 -6.56 17.55 27.28
N ALA A 388 -6.65 18.36 28.34
CA ALA A 388 -5.77 18.24 29.51
C ALA A 388 -6.16 17.07 30.44
N GLY A 389 -7.31 16.42 30.17
CA GLY A 389 -7.77 15.23 30.87
C GLY A 389 -7.75 14.01 29.95
N ASN A 390 -8.08 12.86 30.54
CA ASN A 390 -7.99 11.56 29.89
C ASN A 390 -8.94 11.42 28.70
N PHE A 391 -8.53 10.64 27.70
CA PHE A 391 -9.43 10.14 26.67
C PHE A 391 -10.33 9.05 27.28
N THR A 392 -11.55 8.93 26.78
CA THR A 392 -12.46 7.85 27.18
C THR A 392 -12.90 7.08 25.94
N ASP A 393 -12.87 5.76 26.04
CA ASP A 393 -13.50 4.89 25.07
C ASP A 393 -15.00 4.86 25.32
N ASN A 394 -15.78 5.28 24.34
CA ASN A 394 -17.22 5.42 24.46
C ASN A 394 -17.97 4.08 24.43
N ILE A 395 -17.27 2.94 24.25
CA ILE A 395 -17.88 1.60 24.20
C ILE A 395 -17.80 0.90 25.55
N ASP A 396 -16.60 0.79 26.10
CA ASP A 396 -16.32 0.03 27.32
C ASP A 396 -16.02 0.92 28.52
N GLY A 397 -15.93 2.24 28.31
CA GLY A 397 -15.63 3.20 29.36
C GLY A 397 -14.17 3.20 29.80
N TYR A 398 -13.26 2.55 29.05
CA TYR A 398 -11.83 2.60 29.32
C TYR A 398 -11.37 4.07 29.32
N VAL A 399 -10.61 4.45 30.34
CA VAL A 399 -10.09 5.80 30.51
C VAL A 399 -8.58 5.73 30.33
N TRP A 400 -8.08 6.42 29.30
CA TRP A 400 -6.63 6.50 29.03
C TRP A 400 -5.92 7.13 30.24
N GLY A 401 -5.16 6.31 30.96
CA GLY A 401 -4.43 6.74 32.15
C GLY A 401 -3.27 7.64 31.74
N GLU A 402 -3.28 8.89 32.19
CA GLU A 402 -2.05 9.69 32.24
C GLU A 402 -1.64 9.82 33.71
N THR A 403 -0.37 9.54 34.03
CA THR A 403 0.15 9.75 35.39
C THR A 403 0.27 11.24 35.71
N THR A 404 0.52 12.05 34.67
CA THR A 404 0.51 13.50 34.70
C THR A 404 -0.54 14.01 33.71
N PRO A 405 -1.60 14.71 34.17
CA PRO A 405 -2.63 15.25 33.28
C PRO A 405 -2.02 16.15 32.21
N GLY A 406 -2.33 15.86 30.95
CA GLY A 406 -1.75 16.57 29.84
C GLY A 406 -0.29 16.16 29.57
N ALA A 407 0.14 14.90 29.79
CA ALA A 407 1.53 14.48 29.50
C ALA A 407 1.72 13.44 28.38
N SER A 408 0.68 12.71 27.94
CA SER A 408 0.81 11.79 26.79
C SER A 408 1.09 12.53 25.48
N VAL A 409 1.75 11.89 24.53
CA VAL A 409 2.30 12.61 23.36
C VAL A 409 1.95 11.90 22.07
N PHE A 410 1.63 12.68 21.04
CA PHE A 410 1.52 12.13 19.69
C PHE A 410 2.91 11.69 19.20
N ARG A 411 3.01 10.51 18.59
CA ARG A 411 4.29 9.88 18.18
C ARG A 411 4.22 9.30 16.76
N HIS A 412 4.91 8.18 16.50
CA HIS A 412 5.10 7.55 15.18
C HIS A 412 5.88 8.37 14.13
N TYR A 413 6.79 9.25 14.57
CA TYR A 413 7.67 10.01 13.69
C TYR A 413 9.17 9.81 14.00
N GLN A 414 9.51 8.92 14.93
CA GLN A 414 10.87 8.63 15.37
C GLN A 414 11.46 7.41 14.66
N GLY A 415 12.76 7.16 14.83
CA GLY A 415 13.45 6.07 14.16
C GLY A 415 13.45 6.24 12.63
N LEU A 416 13.37 5.12 11.91
CA LEU A 416 13.36 5.12 10.44
C LEU A 416 12.11 5.76 9.83
N ALA A 417 11.02 5.92 10.61
CA ALA A 417 9.79 6.53 10.14
C ALA A 417 9.95 8.00 9.73
N ALA A 418 10.90 8.73 10.32
CA ALA A 418 11.19 10.10 9.92
C ALA A 418 11.58 10.21 8.43
N PHE A 419 12.15 9.14 7.87
CA PHE A 419 12.62 9.10 6.48
C PHE A 419 11.81 8.19 5.56
N ASN A 420 11.47 7.00 6.02
CA ASN A 420 10.97 5.92 5.16
C ASN A 420 9.44 5.72 5.25
N ALA A 421 8.73 6.48 6.08
CA ALA A 421 7.31 6.28 6.35
C ALA A 421 6.37 7.31 5.69
N GLY A 422 5.06 7.05 5.74
CA GLY A 422 4.02 7.99 5.36
C GLY A 422 3.65 9.01 6.44
N GLY A 423 2.55 9.73 6.21
CA GLY A 423 1.99 10.71 7.15
C GLY A 423 1.40 10.09 8.42
N GLN A 424 1.55 10.80 9.55
CA GLN A 424 1.12 10.34 10.88
C GLN A 424 -0.35 10.65 11.21
N VAL A 425 -1.03 11.45 10.40
CA VAL A 425 -2.38 11.94 10.70
C VAL A 425 -3.36 11.46 9.64
N ALA A 426 -4.30 10.59 10.02
CA ALA A 426 -5.41 10.24 9.15
C ALA A 426 -6.49 11.33 9.22
N LEU A 427 -7.06 11.65 8.06
CA LEU A 427 -8.17 12.61 7.92
C LEU A 427 -9.35 11.95 7.23
N CYS A 428 -10.57 12.30 7.63
CA CYS A 428 -11.79 11.91 6.92
C CYS A 428 -12.83 13.04 7.00
N LYS A 429 -13.43 13.39 5.86
CA LYS A 429 -14.62 14.25 5.82
C LYS A 429 -15.86 13.37 5.93
N LEU A 430 -16.63 13.55 7.00
CA LEU A 430 -17.88 12.83 7.23
C LEU A 430 -19.04 13.46 6.42
N SER A 431 -20.12 12.70 6.24
CA SER A 431 -21.30 13.15 5.50
C SER A 431 -22.03 14.33 6.13
N ASP A 432 -21.86 14.55 7.44
CA ASP A 432 -22.49 15.61 8.23
C ASP A 432 -21.63 16.88 8.33
N THR A 433 -20.68 17.08 7.40
CA THR A 433 -19.69 18.18 7.35
C THR A 433 -18.60 18.16 8.43
N ASN A 434 -18.74 17.32 9.47
CA ASN A 434 -17.67 17.12 10.44
C ASN A 434 -16.45 16.45 9.80
N VAL A 435 -15.31 16.63 10.44
CA VAL A 435 -14.04 16.04 10.04
C VAL A 435 -13.49 15.24 11.20
N LEU A 436 -12.94 14.06 10.88
CA LEU A 436 -12.13 13.28 11.79
C LEU A 436 -10.65 13.53 11.51
N ALA A 437 -9.86 13.71 12.55
CA ALA A 437 -8.40 13.68 12.52
C ALA A 437 -7.88 12.72 13.59
N ALA A 438 -7.11 11.71 13.20
CA ALA A 438 -6.61 10.69 14.13
C ALA A 438 -5.09 10.52 14.07
N ALA A 439 -4.51 10.22 15.22
CA ALA A 439 -3.09 9.94 15.38
C ALA A 439 -2.84 9.09 16.62
N VAL A 440 -1.66 8.46 16.69
CA VAL A 440 -1.28 7.63 17.83
C VAL A 440 -0.66 8.45 18.96
N VAL A 441 -1.12 8.18 20.17
CA VAL A 441 -0.67 8.76 21.44
C VAL A 441 0.05 7.69 22.25
N TYR A 442 1.17 8.07 22.84
CA TYR A 442 1.98 7.25 23.73
C TYR A 442 1.75 7.66 25.18
N GLU A 443 1.63 6.68 26.07
CA GLU A 443 1.41 6.91 27.49
C GLU A 443 2.62 7.59 28.14
N ASP A 444 2.37 8.50 29.07
CA ASP A 444 3.41 9.31 29.69
C ASP A 444 4.36 8.53 30.59
N THR A 445 3.87 7.51 31.30
CA THR A 445 4.65 6.58 32.13
C THR A 445 5.87 6.03 31.38
N TYR A 446 5.70 5.74 30.09
CA TYR A 446 6.68 5.06 29.25
C TYR A 446 7.35 5.97 28.21
N ASN A 447 7.17 7.30 28.30
CA ASN A 447 7.75 8.24 27.34
C ASN A 447 9.28 8.22 27.27
N THR A 448 9.96 7.75 28.33
CA THR A 448 11.42 7.56 28.34
C THR A 448 11.88 6.45 27.39
N LEU A 449 10.99 5.53 27.00
CA LEU A 449 11.24 4.49 25.99
C LEU A 449 11.16 5.03 24.55
N LEU A 450 10.81 6.31 24.40
CA LEU A 450 10.75 7.03 23.12
C LEU A 450 9.93 6.27 22.07
N ALA A 451 10.58 5.73 21.03
CA ALA A 451 9.89 5.09 19.92
C ALA A 451 9.27 3.74 20.31
N GLY A 452 9.81 3.07 21.34
CA GLY A 452 9.42 1.73 21.76
C GLY A 452 8.42 1.70 22.91
N ASN A 453 7.56 2.72 23.02
CA ASN A 453 6.53 2.76 24.06
C ASN A 453 5.51 1.62 23.84
N PRO A 454 5.35 0.69 24.78
CA PRO A 454 4.44 -0.45 24.62
C PRO A 454 2.96 -0.09 24.82
N SER A 455 2.68 0.98 25.56
CA SER A 455 1.35 1.45 25.91
C SER A 455 0.96 2.62 24.99
N ASN A 456 0.12 2.33 24.00
CA ASN A 456 -0.26 3.30 22.98
C ASN A 456 -1.76 3.22 22.67
N ALA A 457 -2.33 4.37 22.34
CA ALA A 457 -3.71 4.50 21.89
C ALA A 457 -3.79 5.25 20.58
N LEU A 458 -4.73 4.84 19.76
CA LEU A 458 -5.17 5.57 18.61
C LEU A 458 -6.39 6.41 18.99
N VAL A 459 -6.26 7.73 18.90
CA VAL A 459 -7.33 8.68 19.25
C VAL A 459 -7.75 9.48 18.04
N ALA A 460 -9.04 9.80 17.97
CA ALA A 460 -9.63 10.58 16.89
C ALA A 460 -10.35 11.81 17.45
N ALA A 461 -10.09 12.96 16.84
CA ALA A 461 -10.81 14.20 17.07
C ALA A 461 -11.86 14.42 15.99
N LYS A 462 -13.13 14.60 16.38
CA LYS A 462 -14.20 15.12 15.52
C LYS A 462 -14.36 16.62 15.73
N PHE A 463 -14.36 17.39 14.63
CA PHE A 463 -14.57 18.83 14.67
C PHE A 463 -15.33 19.34 13.44
N ASP A 464 -16.00 20.48 13.60
CA ASP A 464 -16.66 21.20 12.52
C ASP A 464 -15.70 22.28 11.96
N PRO A 465 -15.28 22.18 10.69
CA PRO A 465 -14.37 23.15 10.07
C PRO A 465 -15.00 24.54 9.90
N SER A 466 -16.33 24.67 9.95
CA SER A 466 -17.04 25.95 9.93
C SER A 466 -16.99 26.70 11.26
N GLN A 467 -16.54 26.03 12.33
CA GLN A 467 -16.41 26.58 13.68
C GLN A 467 -14.93 26.61 14.12
N PRO A 468 -14.11 27.59 13.67
CA PRO A 468 -12.68 27.66 13.98
C PRO A 468 -12.32 27.70 15.47
N SER A 469 -13.26 28.06 16.35
CA SER A 469 -13.10 28.06 17.81
C SER A 469 -13.90 26.95 18.53
N GLY A 470 -14.64 26.10 17.81
CA GLY A 470 -15.42 25.02 18.41
C GLY A 470 -14.55 23.95 19.05
N THR A 471 -14.89 23.45 20.24
CA THR A 471 -14.12 22.42 20.93
C THR A 471 -14.24 21.07 20.20
N PRO A 472 -13.12 20.40 19.83
CA PRO A 472 -13.19 19.08 19.22
C PRO A 472 -13.69 18.03 20.22
N GLN A 473 -14.47 17.08 19.74
CA GLN A 473 -14.85 15.87 20.48
C GLN A 473 -13.76 14.82 20.27
N TRP A 474 -13.27 14.20 21.34
CA TRP A 474 -12.23 13.17 21.25
C TRP A 474 -12.82 11.81 21.63
N GLY A 475 -12.40 10.76 20.93
CA GLY A 475 -12.71 9.38 21.26
C GLY A 475 -11.52 8.45 20.99
N ILE A 476 -11.51 7.30 21.67
CA ILE A 476 -10.49 6.26 21.47
C ILE A 476 -10.96 5.28 20.39
N VAL A 477 -10.15 5.13 19.35
CA VAL A 477 -10.34 4.12 18.31
C VAL A 477 -9.84 2.77 18.81
N ALA A 478 -8.61 2.74 19.34
CA ALA A 478 -7.91 1.55 19.79
C ALA A 478 -6.95 1.90 20.95
N TRP A 479 -6.70 0.94 21.84
CA TRP A 479 -5.78 1.12 22.96
C TRP A 479 -5.16 -0.22 23.40
N THR A 480 -3.91 -0.15 23.82
CA THR A 480 -3.24 -1.19 24.61
C THR A 480 -2.78 -0.58 25.93
N ASP A 481 -2.80 -1.38 26.99
CA ASP A 481 -2.43 -0.97 28.33
C ASP A 481 -1.35 -1.91 28.84
N PHE A 482 -0.14 -1.38 29.00
CA PHE A 482 1.01 -2.17 29.43
C PHE A 482 0.99 -2.51 30.93
N ASP A 483 0.34 -1.69 31.75
CA ASP A 483 0.19 -1.96 33.18
C ASP A 483 -0.71 -3.18 33.44
N ASN A 484 -1.60 -3.48 32.48
CA ASN A 484 -2.53 -4.60 32.51
C ASN A 484 -2.14 -5.74 31.54
N ILE A 485 -0.86 -5.83 31.17
CA ILE A 485 -0.33 -6.86 30.27
C ILE A 485 -0.73 -8.29 30.68
N GLY A 486 -1.10 -9.12 29.69
CA GLY A 486 -1.51 -10.51 29.92
C GLY A 486 -2.87 -10.67 30.60
N THR A 487 -3.63 -9.59 30.78
CA THR A 487 -4.99 -9.63 31.35
C THR A 487 -6.04 -9.19 30.32
N PRO A 488 -7.32 -9.56 30.50
CA PRO A 488 -8.39 -9.08 29.64
C PRO A 488 -8.54 -7.54 29.60
N ALA A 489 -8.01 -6.83 30.59
CA ALA A 489 -8.00 -5.37 30.65
C ALA A 489 -6.78 -4.74 29.96
N GLY A 490 -5.87 -5.54 29.38
CA GLY A 490 -4.64 -5.07 28.73
C GLY A 490 -4.81 -4.51 27.32
N GLY A 491 -6.02 -4.53 26.76
CA GLY A 491 -6.28 -3.91 25.45
C GLY A 491 -7.73 -4.00 25.00
N LYS A 492 -8.06 -3.20 23.99
CA LYS A 492 -9.42 -3.08 23.46
C LYS A 492 -9.95 -4.38 22.86
N ALA A 493 -11.22 -4.71 23.11
CA ALA A 493 -11.85 -5.92 22.60
C ALA A 493 -12.00 -5.96 21.07
N ILE A 494 -11.77 -7.15 20.49
CA ILE A 494 -12.02 -7.49 19.09
C ILE A 494 -13.27 -8.35 19.00
N TYR A 495 -14.16 -8.06 18.06
CA TYR A 495 -15.47 -8.67 17.97
C TYR A 495 -15.68 -9.45 16.67
N SER A 496 -16.50 -10.49 16.78
CA SER A 496 -17.34 -10.97 15.67
C SER A 496 -18.74 -10.36 15.78
N TYR A 497 -19.45 -10.29 14.66
CA TYR A 497 -20.81 -9.76 14.60
C TYR A 497 -21.68 -10.63 13.68
N ASP A 498 -22.83 -11.06 14.19
CA ASP A 498 -23.77 -11.94 13.45
C ASP A 498 -24.94 -11.17 12.80
N GLY A 499 -24.88 -9.83 12.79
CA GLY A 499 -25.99 -8.97 12.37
C GLY A 499 -26.88 -8.49 13.52
N THR A 500 -26.70 -9.03 14.74
CA THR A 500 -27.49 -8.64 15.93
C THR A 500 -26.63 -8.45 17.17
N THR A 501 -25.64 -9.31 17.39
CA THR A 501 -24.88 -9.42 18.63
C THR A 501 -23.39 -9.33 18.36
N TYR A 502 -22.68 -8.56 19.18
CA TYR A 502 -21.23 -8.52 19.18
C TYR A 502 -20.68 -9.56 20.17
N THR A 503 -19.88 -10.51 19.68
CA THR A 503 -19.20 -11.50 20.52
C THR A 503 -17.71 -11.23 20.50
N GLN A 504 -17.11 -11.04 21.67
CA GLN A 504 -15.67 -10.84 21.78
C GLN A 504 -14.93 -12.12 21.37
N ILE A 505 -14.01 -11.99 20.42
CA ILE A 505 -13.17 -13.08 19.90
C ILE A 505 -11.69 -12.88 20.21
N GLY A 506 -11.33 -11.74 20.80
CA GLY A 506 -9.97 -11.41 21.17
C GLY A 506 -9.87 -10.02 21.79
N ARG A 507 -8.64 -9.53 21.91
CA ARG A 507 -8.33 -8.16 22.31
C ARG A 507 -7.05 -7.70 21.63
N LEU A 508 -6.84 -6.39 21.58
CA LEU A 508 -5.51 -5.86 21.34
C LEU A 508 -4.57 -6.28 22.48
N ALA A 509 -3.32 -6.53 22.13
CA ALA A 509 -2.28 -6.97 23.06
C ALA A 509 -1.08 -6.04 22.94
N ASN A 510 -0.24 -6.00 23.97
CA ASN A 510 1.04 -5.32 23.88
C ASN A 510 1.97 -6.14 22.98
N LEU A 511 2.78 -5.49 22.14
CA LEU A 511 3.65 -6.20 21.17
C LEU A 511 4.60 -7.22 21.83
N ILE A 512 5.01 -6.98 23.07
CA ILE A 512 5.84 -7.93 23.81
C ILE A 512 5.15 -9.30 24.02
N GLU A 513 3.81 -9.34 24.10
CA GLU A 513 3.03 -10.57 24.25
C GLU A 513 3.12 -11.43 22.98
N VAL A 514 3.18 -10.78 21.81
CA VAL A 514 3.37 -11.44 20.50
C VAL A 514 4.82 -11.85 20.29
N THR A 515 5.78 -10.99 20.65
CA THR A 515 7.20 -11.20 20.32
C THR A 515 8.00 -12.00 21.34
N GLY A 516 7.39 -12.37 22.48
CA GLY A 516 8.04 -13.19 23.51
C GLY A 516 9.23 -12.53 24.18
N SER A 517 9.22 -11.19 24.33
CA SER A 517 10.27 -10.32 24.93
C SER A 517 11.33 -9.74 23.99
N SER A 518 11.22 -9.85 22.67
CA SER A 518 12.22 -9.25 21.76
C SER A 518 11.96 -7.77 21.44
N ILE A 519 10.69 -7.32 21.37
CA ILE A 519 10.31 -5.93 21.10
C ILE A 519 9.22 -5.50 22.10
N LEU A 520 9.37 -4.34 22.75
CA LEU A 520 8.36 -3.85 23.70
C LEU A 520 7.16 -3.20 23.00
N GLY A 521 7.42 -2.31 22.03
CA GLY A 521 6.38 -1.58 21.29
C GLY A 521 6.93 -0.81 20.09
N PRO A 522 6.08 -0.04 19.39
CA PRO A 522 4.64 0.16 19.66
C PRO A 522 3.78 -1.05 19.30
N SER A 523 2.55 -1.05 19.79
CA SER A 523 1.59 -2.16 19.68
C SER A 523 0.48 -1.90 18.66
N ILE A 524 0.37 -0.67 18.15
CA ILE A 524 -0.63 -0.22 17.18
C ILE A 524 0.10 0.59 16.09
N SER A 525 -0.31 0.47 14.83
CA SER A 525 0.24 1.26 13.72
C SER A 525 -0.39 2.64 13.61
N ASN A 526 0.01 3.42 12.60
CA ASN A 526 -0.75 4.62 12.27
C ASN A 526 -2.12 4.30 11.67
N PRO A 527 -3.08 5.23 11.81
CA PRO A 527 -4.42 5.08 11.27
C PRO A 527 -4.49 5.36 9.77
N VAL A 528 -5.53 4.79 9.16
CA VAL A 528 -6.10 5.18 7.87
C VAL A 528 -7.61 5.31 8.08
N PHE A 529 -8.25 6.31 7.49
CA PHE A 529 -9.71 6.35 7.45
C PHE A 529 -10.23 5.94 6.07
N ASP A 530 -11.37 5.28 6.05
CA ASP A 530 -12.18 5.17 4.84
C ASP A 530 -13.17 6.34 4.72
N SER A 531 -14.06 6.32 3.72
CA SER A 531 -15.00 7.42 3.47
C SER A 531 -16.08 7.64 4.52
N LYS A 532 -16.24 6.72 5.47
CA LYS A 532 -17.23 6.80 6.55
C LYS A 532 -16.58 6.98 7.92
N GLY A 533 -15.26 7.14 7.97
CA GLY A 533 -14.52 7.29 9.22
C GLY A 533 -14.25 5.96 9.93
N ASN A 534 -14.46 4.81 9.26
CA ASN A 534 -13.93 3.55 9.78
C ASN A 534 -12.41 3.61 9.72
N CYS A 535 -11.77 3.18 10.80
CA CYS A 535 -10.34 3.33 10.98
C CYS A 535 -9.62 2.00 10.74
N TRP A 536 -8.67 1.98 9.84
CA TRP A 536 -7.86 0.82 9.49
C TRP A 536 -6.45 0.96 10.08
N PHE A 537 -5.95 -0.11 10.69
CA PHE A 537 -4.62 -0.13 11.32
C PHE A 537 -4.15 -1.58 11.55
N LEU A 538 -2.83 -1.76 11.68
CA LEU A 538 -2.24 -2.98 12.21
C LEU A 538 -2.12 -2.87 13.73
N ALA A 539 -2.29 -3.97 14.44
CA ALA A 539 -2.04 -4.03 15.87
C ALA A 539 -1.60 -5.43 16.31
N ALA A 540 -0.86 -5.49 17.41
CA ALA A 540 -0.67 -6.72 18.16
C ALA A 540 -2.00 -7.13 18.80
N ALA A 541 -2.34 -8.41 18.74
CA ALA A 541 -3.60 -8.95 19.24
C ALA A 541 -3.42 -10.31 19.89
N GLU A 542 -4.27 -10.58 20.87
CA GLU A 542 -4.56 -11.91 21.40
C GLU A 542 -5.92 -12.34 20.86
N LEU A 543 -5.96 -13.47 20.15
CA LEU A 543 -7.16 -14.05 19.57
C LEU A 543 -7.53 -15.33 20.33
N PHE A 544 -8.73 -15.34 20.92
CA PHE A 544 -9.13 -16.40 21.83
C PHE A 544 -9.54 -17.68 21.10
N ASN A 545 -9.26 -18.83 21.72
CA ASN A 545 -9.67 -20.16 21.25
C ASN A 545 -9.21 -20.50 19.82
N ARG A 546 -8.03 -20.02 19.43
CA ARG A 546 -7.44 -20.25 18.10
C ARG A 546 -6.52 -21.45 18.04
N LEU A 547 -5.93 -21.85 19.17
CA LEU A 547 -5.04 -23.00 19.24
C LEU A 547 -5.79 -24.28 19.69
N PRO A 548 -5.31 -25.47 19.28
CA PRO A 548 -5.85 -26.75 19.76
C PRO A 548 -5.91 -26.80 21.30
N GLY A 549 -7.09 -27.15 21.84
CA GLY A 549 -7.33 -27.15 23.29
C GLY A 549 -7.86 -25.83 23.85
N GLY A 550 -8.16 -24.84 23.00
CA GLY A 550 -8.78 -23.57 23.40
C GLY A 550 -7.78 -22.48 23.81
N GLY A 551 -6.51 -22.62 23.44
CA GLY A 551 -5.49 -21.61 23.69
C GLY A 551 -5.69 -20.34 22.85
N SER A 552 -5.20 -19.22 23.35
CA SER A 552 -5.11 -17.97 22.59
C SER A 552 -3.95 -18.01 21.59
N ASP A 553 -4.13 -17.37 20.45
CA ASP A 553 -3.07 -17.09 19.48
C ASP A 553 -2.67 -15.62 19.55
N PHE A 554 -1.38 -15.32 19.36
CA PHE A 554 -0.84 -13.97 19.50
C PHE A 554 -0.19 -13.54 18.20
N ASP A 555 -0.76 -12.52 17.58
CA ASP A 555 -0.42 -12.12 16.22
C ASP A 555 -0.32 -10.61 16.06
N THR A 556 0.27 -10.19 14.94
CA THR A 556 0.03 -8.86 14.39
C THR A 556 -1.05 -8.94 13.33
N VAL A 557 -2.17 -8.27 13.52
CA VAL A 557 -3.39 -8.40 12.70
C VAL A 557 -3.78 -7.08 12.05
N LEU A 558 -4.52 -7.16 10.94
CA LEU A 558 -5.20 -6.01 10.34
C LEU A 558 -6.60 -5.86 10.94
N ILE A 559 -6.87 -4.67 11.48
CA ILE A 559 -8.15 -4.31 12.12
C ILE A 559 -8.87 -3.22 11.33
N ARG A 560 -10.19 -3.36 11.22
CA ARG A 560 -11.12 -2.29 10.88
C ARG A 560 -11.88 -1.88 12.14
N GLY A 561 -11.62 -0.69 12.66
CA GLY A 561 -12.47 -0.03 13.63
C GLY A 561 -13.70 0.54 12.93
N VAL A 562 -14.87 -0.08 13.10
CA VAL A 562 -16.12 0.39 12.49
C VAL A 562 -16.69 1.53 13.32
N TYR A 563 -16.83 2.70 12.69
CA TYR A 563 -17.23 3.94 13.34
C TYR A 563 -18.73 4.03 13.57
N ASN A 564 -19.14 4.38 14.78
CA ASN A 564 -20.51 4.75 15.09
C ASN A 564 -20.62 6.28 15.27
N PRO A 565 -21.30 7.01 14.37
CA PRO A 565 -21.41 8.45 14.46
C PRO A 565 -22.29 8.94 15.63
N ALA A 566 -23.20 8.10 16.14
CA ALA A 566 -24.16 8.49 17.17
C ALA A 566 -23.50 8.75 18.53
N ASP A 567 -22.49 7.95 18.88
CA ASP A 567 -21.75 8.03 20.15
C ASP A 567 -20.27 8.33 19.95
N HIS A 568 -19.81 8.54 18.71
CA HIS A 568 -18.42 8.79 18.36
C HIS A 568 -17.49 7.69 18.90
N SER A 569 -17.77 6.45 18.52
CA SER A 569 -17.06 5.25 19.00
C SER A 569 -16.64 4.31 17.87
N TRP A 570 -15.74 3.37 18.15
CA TRP A 570 -15.27 2.36 17.19
C TRP A 570 -15.27 0.97 17.81
N ARG A 571 -15.94 -0.01 17.18
CA ARG A 571 -15.79 -1.43 17.51
C ARG A 571 -14.80 -2.08 16.55
N LEU A 572 -13.98 -2.99 17.07
CA LEU A 572 -12.91 -3.59 16.29
C LEU A 572 -13.38 -4.89 15.60
N GLU A 573 -13.17 -4.94 14.30
CA GLU A 573 -13.37 -6.08 13.42
C GLU A 573 -12.02 -6.60 12.93
N LEU A 574 -11.84 -7.91 13.00
CA LEU A 574 -10.66 -8.59 12.49
C LEU A 574 -10.80 -8.79 10.98
N VAL A 575 -9.83 -8.31 10.21
CA VAL A 575 -9.84 -8.38 8.74
C VAL A 575 -8.88 -9.44 8.22
N LEU A 576 -7.61 -9.38 8.64
CA LEU A 576 -6.57 -10.34 8.25
C LEU A 576 -5.67 -10.66 9.45
N GLU A 577 -5.17 -11.88 9.47
CA GLU A 577 -4.20 -12.39 10.44
C GLU A 577 -3.16 -13.27 9.73
N PRO A 578 -1.92 -13.36 10.25
CA PRO A 578 -1.02 -14.47 9.95
C PRO A 578 -1.76 -15.81 10.10
N GLY A 579 -1.54 -16.74 9.16
CA GLY A 579 -2.30 -17.97 9.05
C GLY A 579 -3.46 -17.92 8.04
N THR A 580 -3.94 -16.73 7.68
CA THR A 580 -4.96 -16.59 6.63
C THR A 580 -4.43 -17.15 5.31
N THR A 581 -5.10 -18.17 4.79
CA THR A 581 -4.77 -18.82 3.51
C THR A 581 -5.73 -18.34 2.44
N ILE A 582 -5.19 -17.91 1.32
CA ILE A 582 -5.93 -17.27 0.22
C ILE A 582 -5.53 -17.97 -1.08
N HIS A 583 -6.51 -18.35 -1.87
CA HIS A 583 -6.26 -18.89 -3.20
C HIS A 583 -5.83 -17.78 -4.17
N GLY A 584 -4.69 -17.93 -4.84
CA GLY A 584 -4.25 -17.04 -5.92
C GLY A 584 -4.97 -17.39 -7.23
N GLN A 585 -5.84 -16.50 -7.71
CA GLN A 585 -6.68 -16.74 -8.88
C GLN A 585 -5.88 -16.88 -10.19
N ASN A 586 -4.76 -16.17 -10.31
CA ASN A 586 -3.94 -16.25 -11.52
C ASN A 586 -2.94 -17.40 -11.40
N SER A 587 -2.28 -17.54 -10.25
CA SER A 587 -1.30 -18.61 -10.03
C SER A 587 -1.91 -20.00 -9.91
N ASP A 588 -3.20 -20.10 -9.59
CA ASP A 588 -3.87 -21.35 -9.17
C ASP A 588 -3.13 -21.99 -7.98
N ARG A 589 -2.63 -21.16 -7.07
CA ARG A 589 -1.87 -21.59 -5.89
C ARG A 589 -2.34 -20.88 -4.65
N ASP A 590 -2.50 -21.64 -3.58
CA ASP A 590 -2.79 -21.06 -2.28
C ASP A 590 -1.54 -20.37 -1.76
N TYR A 591 -1.72 -19.19 -1.18
CA TYR A 591 -0.70 -18.51 -0.40
C TYR A 591 -1.20 -18.20 1.00
N ARG A 592 -0.30 -18.32 1.98
CA ARG A 592 -0.58 -18.00 3.38
C ARG A 592 0.11 -16.71 3.76
N ILE A 593 -0.64 -15.79 4.37
CA ILE A 593 -0.05 -14.63 5.05
C ILE A 593 0.71 -15.15 6.27
N THR A 594 1.99 -14.87 6.39
CA THR A 594 2.82 -15.31 7.52
C THR A 594 3.31 -14.16 8.38
N PHE A 595 3.28 -12.94 7.86
CA PHE A 595 3.69 -11.78 8.62
C PHE A 595 3.02 -10.50 8.13
N LEU A 596 2.62 -9.66 9.08
CA LEU A 596 2.18 -8.28 8.85
C LEU A 596 3.12 -7.38 9.67
N GLU A 597 3.81 -6.46 9.01
CA GLU A 597 4.88 -5.70 9.65
C GLU A 597 4.35 -4.51 10.46
N LEU A 598 4.47 -4.61 11.79
CA LEU A 598 4.07 -3.53 12.71
C LEU A 598 5.26 -2.72 13.20
N ALA A 599 6.26 -3.37 13.79
CA ALA A 599 7.40 -2.72 14.42
C ALA A 599 8.69 -3.47 14.11
N TYR A 600 9.82 -2.77 14.25
CA TYR A 600 11.15 -3.35 14.11
C TYR A 600 12.00 -3.04 15.33
N GLN A 601 12.98 -3.90 15.60
CA GLN A 601 14.03 -3.61 16.57
C GLN A 601 15.18 -2.89 15.89
N GLY A 602 15.55 -1.72 16.41
CA GLY A 602 16.69 -0.95 15.90
C GLY A 602 17.74 -0.69 16.97
N SER A 603 18.74 0.13 16.64
CA SER A 603 19.68 0.68 17.62
C SER A 603 19.23 2.07 18.12
N GLY A 604 19.81 2.53 19.24
CA GLY A 604 19.53 3.87 19.78
C GLY A 604 18.08 4.04 20.25
N THR A 605 17.37 5.04 19.71
CA THR A 605 15.97 5.34 20.09
C THR A 605 14.96 4.22 19.76
N ALA A 606 15.38 3.22 18.97
CA ALA A 606 14.59 2.05 18.59
C ALA A 606 15.05 0.74 19.29
N ALA A 607 15.91 0.81 20.32
CA ALA A 607 16.42 -0.37 21.03
C ALA A 607 15.31 -1.21 21.68
N ASN A 608 14.24 -0.55 22.12
CA ASN A 608 13.04 -1.17 22.70
C ASN A 608 11.93 -1.40 21.66
N GLY A 609 12.24 -1.18 20.37
CA GLY A 609 11.30 -1.16 19.26
C GLY A 609 11.03 0.24 18.72
N ALA A 610 10.56 0.28 17.47
CA ALA A 610 10.00 1.46 16.83
C ALA A 610 9.01 1.01 15.75
N ILE A 611 8.03 1.88 15.44
CA ILE A 611 7.09 1.59 14.34
C ILE A 611 7.84 1.34 13.04
N SER A 612 7.49 0.26 12.34
CA SER A 612 8.13 -0.05 11.06
C SER A 612 7.66 0.91 9.97
N PRO A 613 8.57 1.44 9.14
CA PRO A 613 8.19 2.09 7.89
C PRO A 613 7.31 1.21 7.00
N GLY A 614 7.51 -0.11 7.01
CA GLY A 614 6.70 -1.08 6.27
C GLY A 614 5.26 -1.26 6.80
N SER A 615 4.91 -0.63 7.93
CA SER A 615 3.56 -0.65 8.48
C SER A 615 2.56 0.22 7.69
N ILE A 616 1.34 0.33 8.20
CA ILE A 616 0.29 1.18 7.63
C ILE A 616 0.47 2.65 8.06
N TRP A 617 0.25 3.56 7.10
CA TRP A 617 0.32 5.01 7.29
C TRP A 617 -0.92 5.69 6.71
N ALA A 618 -1.17 6.96 7.03
CA ALA A 618 -2.38 7.67 6.59
C ALA A 618 -2.63 7.63 5.06
N GLY A 619 -1.56 7.55 4.27
CA GLY A 619 -1.63 7.43 2.80
C GLY A 619 -1.74 6.00 2.24
N SER A 620 -1.78 4.98 3.10
CA SER A 620 -1.91 3.57 2.67
C SER A 620 -3.36 3.20 2.29
N GLY A 621 -4.35 4.03 2.60
CA GLY A 621 -5.71 3.86 2.09
C GLY A 621 -6.24 5.12 1.38
N MET A 622 -7.22 4.89 0.52
CA MET A 622 -7.95 5.95 -0.17
C MET A 622 -9.18 6.34 0.66
N GLN A 623 -9.25 7.58 1.14
CA GLN A 623 -10.35 8.07 2.00
C GLN A 623 -11.62 8.44 1.19
N LYS A 624 -11.86 7.71 0.10
CA LYS A 624 -13.02 7.84 -0.79
C LYS A 624 -13.75 6.51 -0.83
N ALA A 625 -15.06 6.53 -1.06
CA ALA A 625 -15.80 5.30 -1.26
C ALA A 625 -15.38 4.63 -2.57
N TRP A 626 -15.63 3.33 -2.66
CA TRP A 626 -15.38 2.52 -3.83
C TRP A 626 -16.10 3.10 -5.06
N ASN A 627 -15.40 3.16 -6.19
CA ASN A 627 -15.93 3.55 -7.49
C ASN A 627 -16.83 4.81 -7.53
N ASN A 628 -16.51 5.81 -6.70
CA ASN A 628 -17.22 7.10 -6.62
C ASN A 628 -18.67 6.97 -6.13
N THR A 629 -19.00 5.84 -5.50
CA THR A 629 -20.24 5.69 -4.74
C THR A 629 -20.36 6.86 -3.76
N ASP A 630 -21.55 7.45 -3.65
CA ASP A 630 -21.78 8.49 -2.66
C ASP A 630 -21.68 7.87 -1.26
N PRO A 631 -20.70 8.28 -0.42
CA PRO A 631 -20.60 7.74 0.92
C PRO A 631 -21.87 7.95 1.73
N SER A 632 -22.70 8.97 1.43
CA SER A 632 -23.94 9.24 2.17
C SER A 632 -24.97 8.11 2.09
N THR A 633 -24.94 7.30 1.01
CA THR A 633 -25.89 6.21 0.77
C THR A 633 -25.45 4.87 1.37
N LEU A 634 -24.21 4.79 1.85
CA LEU A 634 -23.63 3.56 2.42
C LEU A 634 -23.90 3.48 3.94
N SER A 635 -24.08 2.26 4.43
CA SER A 635 -23.95 1.94 5.86
C SER A 635 -22.48 1.82 6.27
N GLN A 636 -22.22 1.90 7.58
CA GLN A 636 -20.87 1.93 8.14
C GLN A 636 -20.09 0.63 7.91
N SER A 637 -20.75 -0.53 7.87
CA SER A 637 -20.08 -1.83 7.75
C SER A 637 -19.89 -2.28 6.30
N GLU A 638 -20.49 -1.61 5.31
CA GLU A 638 -20.35 -1.98 3.90
C GLU A 638 -18.90 -1.94 3.41
N SER A 639 -18.53 -2.87 2.54
CA SER A 639 -17.19 -2.93 1.95
C SER A 639 -16.86 -1.70 1.10
N LYS A 640 -17.88 -1.15 0.43
CA LYS A 640 -17.79 0.02 -0.47
C LYS A 640 -17.39 1.31 0.24
N THR A 641 -17.39 1.37 1.57
CA THR A 641 -16.86 2.54 2.29
C THR A 641 -15.36 2.71 2.04
N LEU A 642 -14.65 1.62 1.74
CA LEU A 642 -13.23 1.59 1.42
C LEU A 642 -12.98 1.80 -0.08
N GLY A 643 -12.19 2.82 -0.42
CA GLY A 643 -11.78 3.10 -1.81
C GLY A 643 -10.62 2.25 -2.30
N GLY A 644 -9.93 1.58 -1.37
CA GLY A 644 -8.74 0.77 -1.58
C GLY A 644 -7.77 0.94 -0.41
N LEU A 645 -7.15 -0.15 0.03
CA LEU A 645 -6.12 -0.19 1.05
C LEU A 645 -4.93 -0.98 0.53
N VAL A 646 -3.71 -0.54 0.84
CA VAL A 646 -2.48 -1.30 0.61
C VAL A 646 -1.83 -1.69 1.93
N VAL A 647 -1.40 -2.95 2.01
CA VAL A 647 -0.75 -3.51 3.21
C VAL A 647 0.45 -4.32 2.76
N ASN A 648 1.60 -4.07 3.39
CA ASN A 648 2.77 -4.93 3.17
C ASN A 648 2.60 -6.21 3.99
N ALA A 649 2.88 -7.35 3.37
CA ALA A 649 2.80 -8.65 4.01
C ALA A 649 3.93 -9.56 3.53
N THR A 650 4.30 -10.53 4.35
CA THR A 650 5.01 -11.72 3.88
C THR A 650 3.98 -12.79 3.59
N VAL A 651 4.09 -13.40 2.40
CA VAL A 651 3.26 -14.53 1.99
C VAL A 651 4.15 -15.69 1.58
N ILE A 652 3.65 -16.91 1.77
CA ILE A 652 4.30 -18.12 1.26
C ILE A 652 3.29 -18.79 0.32
N TYR A 653 3.69 -19.09 -0.92
CA TYR A 653 2.91 -19.92 -1.83
C TYR A 653 3.23 -21.38 -1.58
N ASP A 654 2.19 -22.21 -1.44
CA ASP A 654 2.29 -23.67 -1.36
C ASP A 654 2.50 -24.22 -2.78
N ILE A 655 3.73 -24.63 -3.06
CA ILE A 655 4.14 -25.14 -4.39
C ILE A 655 4.51 -26.62 -4.30
N GLY A 656 5.04 -27.07 -3.16
CA GLY A 656 5.28 -28.48 -2.89
C GLY A 656 6.45 -28.77 -1.94
N ASP A 657 6.61 -30.06 -1.64
CA ASP A 657 7.29 -30.55 -0.45
C ASP A 657 8.84 -30.60 -0.48
N GLU A 658 9.43 -30.84 0.70
CA GLU A 658 10.86 -30.93 0.98
C GLU A 658 11.61 -32.01 0.16
N ASN A 659 10.90 -33.04 -0.33
CA ASN A 659 11.50 -34.17 -1.04
C ASN A 659 11.42 -34.05 -2.57
N GLY A 660 10.75 -33.01 -3.07
CA GLY A 660 10.69 -32.69 -4.48
C GLY A 660 9.87 -33.68 -5.32
N VAL A 661 8.98 -34.45 -4.68
CA VAL A 661 8.22 -35.54 -5.32
C VAL A 661 6.75 -35.17 -5.53
N ASP A 662 6.15 -34.31 -4.71
CA ASP A 662 4.70 -34.04 -4.78
C ASP A 662 4.38 -32.54 -4.96
N GLY A 663 3.18 -32.25 -5.50
CA GLY A 663 2.63 -30.90 -5.70
C GLY A 663 2.24 -30.22 -4.38
N PRO A 664 1.31 -29.24 -4.38
CA PRO A 664 0.93 -28.53 -3.16
C PRO A 664 0.43 -29.50 -2.07
N ASP A 665 0.91 -29.32 -0.84
CA ASP A 665 0.72 -30.28 0.26
C ASP A 665 -0.01 -29.69 1.48
N GLY A 666 -0.37 -28.41 1.43
CA GLY A 666 -1.04 -27.65 2.49
C GLY A 666 -0.11 -27.16 3.60
N PHE A 667 1.18 -27.46 3.51
CA PHE A 667 2.23 -26.86 4.32
C PHE A 667 2.78 -25.63 3.61
N PHE A 668 3.29 -24.68 4.39
CA PHE A 668 3.72 -23.37 3.91
C PHE A 668 5.10 -23.09 4.50
N ASP A 669 6.07 -23.85 4.03
CA ASP A 669 7.36 -24.05 4.65
C ASP A 669 8.37 -23.07 4.05
N ASN A 670 8.82 -22.09 4.85
CA ASN A 670 9.75 -21.07 4.37
C ASN A 670 11.19 -21.61 4.19
N PRO A 671 11.75 -21.66 2.96
CA PRO A 671 13.12 -22.10 2.74
C PRO A 671 14.16 -20.97 2.92
N THR A 672 13.73 -19.76 3.28
CA THR A 672 14.59 -18.56 3.37
C THR A 672 15.25 -18.37 4.73
N GLY A 673 16.39 -17.67 4.74
CA GLY A 673 17.16 -17.34 5.93
C GLY A 673 18.55 -17.98 5.97
N THR A 674 19.34 -17.67 7.00
CA THR A 674 20.72 -18.18 7.15
C THR A 674 20.80 -19.62 7.66
N SER A 675 19.73 -20.09 8.31
CA SER A 675 19.55 -21.45 8.81
C SER A 675 18.05 -21.75 8.79
N PRO A 676 17.43 -21.83 7.60
CA PRO A 676 16.00 -22.07 7.48
C PRO A 676 15.63 -23.39 8.15
N GLN A 677 14.43 -23.44 8.71
CA GLN A 677 13.90 -24.67 9.29
C GLN A 677 13.64 -25.72 8.20
N TYR A 678 13.25 -25.28 7.00
CA TYR A 678 12.87 -26.13 5.87
C TYR A 678 13.71 -25.82 4.62
N PRO A 679 15.03 -26.06 4.63
CA PRO A 679 15.94 -25.66 3.56
C PRO A 679 15.64 -26.26 2.18
N ASN A 680 14.94 -27.40 2.10
CA ASN A 680 14.64 -28.05 0.83
C ASN A 680 13.19 -27.89 0.36
N SER A 681 12.35 -27.15 1.12
CA SER A 681 11.00 -26.81 0.68
C SER A 681 11.04 -26.10 -0.68
N ARG A 682 10.05 -26.36 -1.55
CA ARG A 682 9.89 -25.65 -2.82
C ARG A 682 8.96 -24.44 -2.72
N ASP A 683 8.36 -24.21 -1.56
CA ASP A 683 7.47 -23.08 -1.34
C ASP A 683 8.19 -21.75 -1.50
N GLU A 684 7.47 -20.77 -2.04
CA GLU A 684 8.04 -19.48 -2.38
C GLU A 684 7.54 -18.39 -1.44
N ALA A 685 8.46 -17.84 -0.64
CA ALA A 685 8.20 -16.84 0.38
C ALA A 685 8.51 -15.42 -0.12
N TYR A 686 7.49 -14.60 -0.39
CA TYR A 686 7.64 -13.25 -0.93
C TYR A 686 7.20 -12.17 0.05
N HIS A 687 7.85 -11.02 -0.03
CA HIS A 687 7.35 -9.76 0.52
C HIS A 687 6.48 -9.04 -0.52
N VAL A 688 5.18 -8.94 -0.25
CA VAL A 688 4.21 -8.39 -1.20
C VAL A 688 3.57 -7.11 -0.69
N VAL A 689 3.14 -6.28 -1.63
CA VAL A 689 2.09 -5.28 -1.40
C VAL A 689 0.76 -5.94 -1.72
N LEU A 690 -0.07 -6.18 -0.70
CA LEU A 690 -1.46 -6.62 -0.87
C LEU A 690 -2.35 -5.41 -1.14
N TYR A 691 -3.21 -5.52 -2.15
CA TYR A 691 -4.35 -4.61 -2.30
C TYR A 691 -5.58 -5.23 -1.64
N ILE A 692 -6.32 -4.44 -0.88
CA ILE A 692 -7.62 -4.79 -0.31
C ILE A 692 -8.65 -3.79 -0.85
N GLY A 693 -9.64 -4.30 -1.58
CA GLY A 693 -10.72 -3.54 -2.17
C GLY A 693 -12.09 -4.00 -1.69
N ALA A 694 -13.12 -3.19 -1.97
CA ALA A 694 -14.49 -3.58 -1.70
C ALA A 694 -14.84 -4.85 -2.49
N ASP A 695 -15.47 -5.82 -1.82
CA ASP A 695 -16.17 -6.88 -2.55
C ASP A 695 -17.47 -6.29 -3.08
N VAL A 696 -17.54 -6.20 -4.39
CA VAL A 696 -18.74 -5.83 -5.12
C VAL A 696 -19.01 -7.01 -6.01
N GLU A 697 -20.10 -7.73 -5.73
CA GLU A 697 -20.66 -8.67 -6.68
C GLU A 697 -20.69 -7.94 -8.02
N ALA A 698 -19.97 -8.46 -9.01
CA ALA A 698 -20.04 -7.94 -10.37
C ALA A 698 -21.54 -7.77 -10.64
N ALA A 699 -21.98 -6.52 -10.91
CA ALA A 699 -23.38 -6.27 -11.24
C ALA A 699 -23.71 -7.33 -12.29
N PRO A 700 -24.65 -8.27 -12.01
CA PRO A 700 -24.70 -9.58 -12.66
C PRO A 700 -24.43 -9.35 -14.12
N GLY A 701 -23.19 -9.70 -14.53
CA GLY A 701 -22.65 -9.22 -15.80
C GLY A 701 -23.70 -9.58 -16.82
N CYS A 702 -24.17 -8.63 -17.60
CA CYS A 702 -25.32 -8.87 -18.43
C CYS A 702 -24.88 -9.90 -19.47
N PRO A 703 -25.20 -11.20 -19.32
CA PRO A 703 -24.50 -12.20 -20.12
C PRO A 703 -24.94 -12.08 -21.59
N ALA A 704 -26.09 -11.42 -21.80
CA ALA A 704 -26.61 -10.98 -23.07
C ALA A 704 -25.80 -9.88 -23.78
N ASP A 705 -24.95 -9.14 -23.07
CA ASP A 705 -23.98 -8.18 -23.61
C ASP A 705 -22.70 -8.96 -23.95
N PHE A 706 -22.75 -9.69 -25.06
CA PHE A 706 -21.74 -10.66 -25.47
C PHE A 706 -20.45 -9.99 -25.93
N ASN A 707 -20.52 -8.77 -26.46
CA ASN A 707 -19.35 -8.02 -26.90
C ASN A 707 -18.81 -7.05 -25.83
N ALA A 708 -19.48 -6.99 -24.67
CA ALA A 708 -19.14 -6.17 -23.50
C ALA A 708 -19.08 -4.67 -23.80
N ASP A 709 -19.91 -4.18 -24.73
CA ASP A 709 -19.99 -2.76 -25.08
C ASP A 709 -20.96 -1.97 -24.20
N THR A 710 -21.55 -2.61 -23.18
CA THR A 710 -22.51 -2.09 -22.21
C THR A 710 -23.94 -1.91 -22.73
N VAL A 711 -24.22 -2.35 -23.97
CA VAL A 711 -25.54 -2.22 -24.61
C VAL A 711 -25.96 -3.57 -25.20
N VAL A 712 -26.95 -4.23 -24.60
CA VAL A 712 -27.56 -5.42 -25.21
C VAL A 712 -28.35 -5.03 -26.46
N ASP A 713 -27.78 -5.33 -27.61
CA ASP A 713 -28.41 -5.07 -28.90
C ASP A 713 -28.17 -6.19 -29.93
N PHE A 714 -28.55 -5.94 -31.19
CA PHE A 714 -28.45 -6.95 -32.23
C PHE A 714 -27.01 -7.42 -32.51
N PHE A 715 -26.00 -6.61 -32.19
CA PHE A 715 -24.59 -6.95 -32.38
C PHE A 715 -24.14 -8.05 -31.40
N ASP A 716 -24.59 -8.05 -30.14
CA ASP A 716 -24.31 -9.14 -29.20
C ASP A 716 -24.84 -10.48 -29.70
N TYR A 717 -26.05 -10.45 -30.25
CA TYR A 717 -26.67 -11.63 -30.83
C TYR A 717 -25.84 -12.16 -32.00
N LEU A 718 -25.35 -11.27 -32.87
CA LEU A 718 -24.52 -11.66 -34.00
C LEU A 718 -23.17 -12.23 -33.54
N ASP A 719 -22.55 -11.62 -32.54
CA ASP A 719 -21.26 -12.04 -32.01
C ASP A 719 -21.37 -13.40 -31.29
N PHE A 720 -22.43 -13.63 -30.51
CA PHE A 720 -22.73 -14.94 -29.92
C PHE A 720 -22.97 -16.00 -30.99
N VAL A 721 -23.81 -15.72 -32.00
CA VAL A 721 -24.08 -16.68 -33.08
C VAL A 721 -22.81 -17.00 -33.88
N ALA A 722 -21.94 -16.02 -34.08
CA ALA A 722 -20.65 -16.24 -34.71
C ALA A 722 -19.80 -17.20 -33.87
N ALA A 723 -19.62 -16.91 -32.58
CA ALA A 723 -18.88 -17.75 -31.63
C ALA A 723 -19.44 -19.18 -31.55
N PHE A 724 -20.75 -19.31 -31.42
CA PHE A 724 -21.48 -20.59 -31.39
C PHE A 724 -21.24 -21.41 -32.66
N SER A 725 -21.33 -20.78 -33.84
CA SER A 725 -21.14 -21.46 -35.12
C SER A 725 -19.69 -21.89 -35.39
N SER A 726 -18.71 -21.21 -34.77
CA SER A 726 -17.29 -21.59 -34.83
C SER A 726 -16.86 -22.55 -33.72
N ASN A 727 -17.77 -22.94 -32.83
CA ASN A 727 -17.47 -23.75 -31.64
C ASN A 727 -16.37 -23.08 -30.78
N ASP A 728 -16.46 -21.76 -30.62
CA ASP A 728 -15.56 -20.95 -29.80
C ASP A 728 -15.89 -21.14 -28.30
N PRO A 729 -14.91 -21.38 -27.42
CA PRO A 729 -15.14 -21.56 -25.97
C PRO A 729 -15.95 -20.46 -25.29
N THR A 730 -15.99 -19.25 -25.85
CA THR A 730 -16.81 -18.14 -25.34
C THR A 730 -18.32 -18.36 -25.54
N ALA A 731 -18.72 -19.31 -26.39
CA ALA A 731 -20.12 -19.66 -26.63
C ALA A 731 -20.68 -20.73 -25.67
N ASP A 732 -19.87 -21.26 -24.75
CA ASP A 732 -20.31 -22.09 -23.61
C ASP A 732 -20.94 -21.17 -22.55
N PHE A 733 -22.21 -20.85 -22.76
CA PHE A 733 -22.94 -19.82 -22.05
C PHE A 733 -23.38 -20.26 -20.66
N ASN A 734 -23.67 -21.55 -20.48
CA ASN A 734 -24.03 -22.11 -19.17
C ASN A 734 -22.84 -22.70 -18.40
N ALA A 735 -21.64 -22.64 -19.00
CA ALA A 735 -20.37 -23.06 -18.42
C ALA A 735 -20.32 -24.53 -18.03
N ASP A 736 -21.01 -25.41 -18.78
CA ASP A 736 -21.03 -26.86 -18.55
C ASP A 736 -19.90 -27.60 -19.29
N THR A 737 -19.01 -26.86 -19.96
CA THR A 737 -17.86 -27.31 -20.76
C THR A 737 -18.23 -27.93 -22.11
N VAL A 738 -19.51 -27.88 -22.51
CA VAL A 738 -20.01 -28.43 -23.77
C VAL A 738 -20.83 -27.40 -24.53
N ILE A 739 -20.26 -26.84 -25.61
CA ILE A 739 -21.00 -25.93 -26.50
C ILE A 739 -22.07 -26.73 -27.26
N ASP A 740 -23.32 -26.59 -26.86
CA ASP A 740 -24.45 -27.26 -27.48
C ASP A 740 -25.71 -26.41 -27.54
N PHE A 741 -26.83 -27.02 -27.92
CA PHE A 741 -28.09 -26.29 -28.10
C PHE A 741 -28.60 -25.61 -26.81
N PHE A 742 -28.20 -26.09 -25.63
CA PHE A 742 -28.59 -25.49 -24.35
C PHE A 742 -27.93 -24.12 -24.14
N ASP A 743 -26.67 -23.93 -24.56
CA ASP A 743 -26.02 -22.59 -24.52
C ASP A 743 -26.76 -21.58 -25.38
N TYR A 744 -27.18 -22.00 -26.56
CA TYR A 744 -27.95 -21.14 -27.46
C TYR A 744 -29.29 -20.74 -26.83
N LEU A 745 -29.97 -21.67 -26.16
CA LEU A 745 -31.23 -21.38 -25.47
C LEU A 745 -31.02 -20.44 -24.28
N ASP A 746 -29.99 -20.67 -23.48
CA ASP A 746 -29.69 -19.87 -22.31
C ASP A 746 -29.27 -18.44 -22.70
N PHE A 747 -28.47 -18.29 -23.77
CA PHE A 747 -28.14 -16.98 -24.35
C PHE A 747 -29.39 -16.25 -24.84
N VAL A 748 -30.24 -16.90 -25.63
CA VAL A 748 -31.47 -16.25 -26.15
C VAL A 748 -32.42 -15.86 -25.02
N ALA A 749 -32.51 -16.67 -23.97
CA ALA A 749 -33.29 -16.36 -22.78
C ALA A 749 -32.76 -15.10 -22.07
N ALA A 750 -31.45 -15.03 -21.84
CA ALA A 750 -30.80 -13.84 -21.29
C ALA A 750 -30.99 -12.61 -22.20
N PHE A 751 -30.74 -12.76 -23.50
CA PHE A 751 -30.87 -11.70 -24.51
C PHE A 751 -32.29 -11.09 -24.56
N SER A 752 -33.31 -11.94 -24.47
CA SER A 752 -34.71 -11.49 -24.47
C SER A 752 -35.15 -10.82 -23.17
N THR A 753 -34.44 -11.09 -22.07
CA THR A 753 -34.71 -10.51 -20.74
C THR A 753 -34.01 -9.16 -20.58
N GLY A 754 -32.87 -8.97 -21.26
CA GLY A 754 -32.00 -7.81 -21.09
C GLY A 754 -31.20 -7.87 -19.79
N CYS A 755 -30.60 -6.72 -19.44
CA CYS A 755 -30.03 -6.44 -18.11
C CYS A 755 -31.07 -5.67 -17.28
#